data_AF-G2Y923-F1
#
_entry.id   AF-G2Y923-F1
#
_cell.length_a   1.000
_cell.length_b   1.000
_cell.length_c   1.000
_cell.angle_alpha   90.00
_cell.angle_beta   90.00
_cell.angle_gamma   90.00
#
_symmetry.space_group_name_H-M   'P 1'
#
loop_
_entity.id
_entity.type
_entity.pdbx_description
1 polymer ?
#
loop_
_entity_poly.entity_id
_entity_poly.type
_entity_poly.pdbx_seq_one_letter_code
_entity_poly.pdbx_strand_id
1 'polypeptide(L)'
;MTAQVICYPLLGQTTVIAEKQVNITVALSPDNDEETNWEAALWYGSEDMSWKQLDLARSDDHITIFAAEPKNSVLFFTNTLQQQSLNGQRAFYTIKYRKSGDSTWKWVNDDPNPVGNAEIIFQSATVPSSSIEEYISSLSVDLHVEYNGQHGASNSPVWTLKYPIHAPVASATESSIRRTTIGFPKHVVRYFALVKRMNFWLVPRHGISKFDLGEDDCQFYTGNTEPKAILVSFLTSDGMNFVMLALSMNGVVTMLTSGENGSIEFVGKNENEQQRDGTIICAVGKTVEEGITAVMDHAKKVVQLSLNTEPITSGKLERSLASKDQKSFHDELVYCTWNSLGPTLTSTTLLAALDDLGNSSIYPSTIIIDDGWQSTTPFGSETFPNQHRWSRFEASSTSFPEGLGDLSLRIRKSYPWIRNIGVWHGIFGYWGGIEPESEIGRKYKLRWVEINNTRRSGMWVIDVCDVRRFYDDFYSFLVDSGINAVKLDTQGLLDDLKNAKDRRELIPAYQDAIHASLLSHFEDRVISCMSQYPANIFSPQILLSSSAHPANKIAMRNSDDFWPNDPATHAWHIHTNSHTAHLTTHLENIIPDWDMFQTSSQTLHYSSYHAAARALSGGLLSITDTPSHHDTSIISRLSCTPFPSSLSSTPSPPTILHTHPAKSTSVYPNSHSPRTLKLQTSTLQTNIKVLGLFNPFSSHSLTEIIGLEDFFPLSHSLHSHREDPTDEHPETQETGNQYIIHSSSNNQLSPPISLHSRGTNASRFIITLPESGWEILTACRVYTIPLPLPATSLSNPDSRTISISIIGLLEKFIGAAAIIKSSFSISSSTSPPTTNRSSPPLQTLHLHLQLQGTGILGLFLSSPSPSTPPPQISSLHISHLPLSHLLPQHTKIKHMPHADGYMVSIDLSSILDSSSSSNHGFDSHSHSQSGSTVVEDGGEFDGLRMFDSGDEDGDGEGVVVDIGILV
;
A
#
# COMPACT_ATOMS: atom_id res chain seq x y z
N MET A 1 -8.92 5.91 42.94
CA MET A 1 -8.68 6.89 41.85
C MET A 1 -7.61 6.32 40.95
N THR A 2 -8.01 5.92 39.76
CA THR A 2 -7.15 5.38 38.70
C THR A 2 -6.99 6.46 37.63
N ALA A 3 -6.03 6.28 36.74
CA ALA A 3 -5.83 7.14 35.60
C ALA A 3 -5.45 6.28 34.41
N GLN A 4 -5.98 6.61 33.23
CA GLN A 4 -5.50 6.03 31.99
C GLN A 4 -4.11 6.58 31.69
N VAL A 5 -3.18 5.70 31.32
CA VAL A 5 -1.78 6.07 31.02
C VAL A 5 -1.46 5.65 29.60
N ILE A 6 -1.09 6.62 28.76
CA ILE A 6 -0.59 6.41 27.40
C ILE A 6 0.87 6.88 27.38
N CYS A 7 1.74 6.12 26.74
CA CYS A 7 3.18 6.40 26.74
C CYS A 7 3.73 6.37 25.32
N TYR A 8 4.70 7.24 25.04
CA TYR A 8 5.60 7.18 23.91
C TYR A 8 7.05 7.08 24.40
N PRO A 9 7.86 6.11 23.91
CA PRO A 9 7.45 4.99 23.07
C PRO A 9 6.42 4.08 23.76
N LEU A 10 5.70 3.28 22.96
CA LEU A 10 4.53 2.53 23.40
C LEU A 10 4.90 1.43 24.42
N LEU A 11 4.09 1.30 25.48
CA LEU A 11 4.24 0.23 26.47
C LEU A 11 3.95 -1.15 25.85
N GLY A 12 4.53 -2.22 26.42
CA GLY A 12 4.36 -3.58 25.92
C GLY A 12 5.04 -3.89 24.57
N GLN A 13 5.73 -2.91 23.97
CA GLN A 13 6.35 -3.03 22.65
C GLN A 13 7.88 -2.91 22.70
N THR A 14 8.53 -3.45 21.68
CA THR A 14 9.96 -3.21 21.40
C THR A 14 10.08 -2.05 20.40
N THR A 15 10.78 -0.98 20.76
CA THR A 15 11.02 0.19 19.91
C THR A 15 12.51 0.35 19.63
N VAL A 16 12.89 0.49 18.37
CA VAL A 16 14.27 0.80 17.96
C VAL A 16 14.40 2.32 17.80
N ILE A 17 15.41 2.90 18.44
CA ILE A 17 15.72 4.33 18.40
C ILE A 17 17.07 4.51 17.73
N ALA A 18 17.13 5.26 16.63
CA ALA A 18 18.37 5.50 15.89
C ALA A 18 19.28 6.53 16.58
N GLU A 19 18.68 7.49 17.28
CA GLU A 19 19.38 8.50 18.05
C GLU A 19 19.94 7.95 19.36
N LYS A 20 20.82 8.70 20.03
CA LYS A 20 21.40 8.32 21.34
C LYS A 20 20.53 8.69 22.54
N GLN A 21 19.34 9.21 22.28
CA GLN A 21 18.40 9.66 23.29
C GLN A 21 16.97 9.53 22.76
N VAL A 22 16.01 9.37 23.66
CA VAL A 22 14.58 9.35 23.31
C VAL A 22 13.80 10.19 24.30
N ASN A 23 12.91 11.04 23.78
CA ASN A 23 12.00 11.81 24.62
C ASN A 23 10.80 10.94 25.02
N ILE A 24 10.73 10.60 26.30
CA ILE A 24 9.63 9.85 26.89
C ILE A 24 8.48 10.83 27.15
N THR A 25 7.31 10.54 26.60
CA THR A 25 6.09 11.32 26.84
C THR A 25 5.01 10.42 27.41
N VAL A 26 4.48 10.80 28.56
CA VAL A 26 3.35 10.15 29.21
C VAL A 26 2.17 11.10 29.19
N ALA A 27 1.07 10.67 28.59
CA ALA A 27 -0.23 11.30 28.70
C ALA A 27 -1.04 10.55 29.78
N LEU A 28 -1.45 11.28 30.82
CA LEU A 28 -2.17 10.76 31.96
C LEU A 28 -3.56 11.41 32.00
N SER A 29 -4.61 10.59 31.92
CA SER A 29 -6.00 11.02 31.97
C SER A 29 -6.63 10.53 33.27
N PRO A 30 -6.75 11.37 34.31
CA PRO A 30 -7.36 10.99 35.58
C PRO A 30 -8.84 10.67 35.40
N ASP A 31 -9.39 9.71 36.15
CA ASP A 31 -10.83 9.38 36.09
C ASP A 31 -11.75 10.50 36.62
N ASN A 32 -11.20 11.52 37.28
CA ASN A 32 -11.94 12.60 37.94
C ASN A 32 -11.32 13.97 37.60
N ASP A 33 -12.10 14.86 36.97
CA ASP A 33 -11.62 16.06 36.27
C ASP A 33 -11.08 17.21 37.15
N GLU A 34 -11.28 17.16 38.47
CA GLU A 34 -10.88 18.26 39.35
C GLU A 34 -9.42 18.19 39.85
N GLU A 35 -8.69 17.10 39.57
CA GLU A 35 -7.39 16.84 40.19
C GLU A 35 -6.20 17.07 39.25
N THR A 36 -5.51 18.20 39.42
CA THR A 36 -4.38 18.61 38.57
C THR A 36 -2.98 18.27 39.14
N ASN A 37 -2.89 17.75 40.36
CA ASN A 37 -1.62 17.50 41.06
C ASN A 37 -1.18 16.03 40.95
N TRP A 38 -0.58 15.66 39.81
CA TRP A 38 -0.08 14.32 39.52
C TRP A 38 1.42 14.29 39.30
N GLU A 39 2.04 13.17 39.63
CA GLU A 39 3.44 12.85 39.37
C GLU A 39 3.50 11.56 38.55
N ALA A 40 4.37 11.54 37.53
CA ALA A 40 4.66 10.36 36.74
C ALA A 40 6.17 10.13 36.68
N ALA A 41 6.59 8.88 36.66
CA ALA A 41 7.99 8.50 36.55
C ALA A 41 8.16 7.28 35.64
N LEU A 42 9.21 7.30 34.84
CA LEU A 42 9.71 6.15 34.12
C LEU A 42 10.51 5.29 35.10
N TRP A 43 10.17 4.01 35.18
CA TRP A 43 10.96 3.02 35.90
C TRP A 43 11.62 2.12 34.85
N TYR A 44 12.96 2.15 34.76
CA TYR A 44 13.69 1.52 33.67
C TYR A 44 15.00 0.88 34.12
N GLY A 45 15.48 -0.12 33.39
CA GLY A 45 16.78 -0.74 33.65
C GLY A 45 17.10 -1.88 32.68
N SER A 46 18.06 -2.72 33.06
CA SER A 46 18.41 -3.92 32.30
C SER A 46 17.47 -5.09 32.60
N GLU A 47 17.64 -6.18 31.84
CA GLU A 47 16.84 -7.40 31.93
C GLU A 47 16.92 -8.08 33.31
N ASP A 48 18.01 -7.85 34.05
CA ASP A 48 18.25 -8.38 35.40
C ASP A 48 17.48 -7.66 36.51
N MET A 49 16.52 -6.79 36.15
CA MET A 49 15.66 -6.05 37.07
C MET A 49 16.40 -5.02 37.96
N SER A 50 17.63 -4.64 37.60
CA SER A 50 18.36 -3.53 38.24
C SER A 50 17.83 -2.15 37.76
N TRP A 51 16.60 -1.83 38.15
CA TRP A 51 15.88 -0.67 37.62
C TRP A 51 16.03 0.57 38.50
N LYS A 52 15.94 1.73 37.85
CA LYS A 52 16.05 3.07 38.43
C LYS A 52 14.92 3.97 37.95
N GLN A 53 14.71 5.05 38.69
CA GLN A 53 13.69 6.05 38.39
C GLN A 53 14.25 7.16 37.51
N LEU A 54 13.45 7.60 36.55
CA LEU A 54 13.59 8.90 35.89
C LEU A 54 12.27 9.63 36.08
N ASP A 55 12.29 10.70 36.88
CA ASP A 55 11.12 11.53 37.13
C ASP A 55 10.72 12.28 35.87
N LEU A 56 9.42 12.31 35.56
CA LEU A 56 8.90 13.03 34.40
C LEU A 56 8.36 14.39 34.84
N ALA A 57 8.79 15.45 34.15
CA ALA A 57 8.33 16.80 34.43
C ALA A 57 7.00 17.06 33.74
N ARG A 58 6.07 17.74 34.41
CA ARG A 58 4.84 18.21 33.78
C ARG A 58 5.19 19.13 32.61
N SER A 59 4.56 18.89 31.47
CA SER A 59 4.70 19.65 30.25
C SER A 59 3.43 20.48 30.02
N ASP A 60 3.60 21.77 29.79
CA ASP A 60 2.52 22.66 29.36
C ASP A 60 2.39 22.70 27.82
N ASP A 61 3.26 21.97 27.10
CA ASP A 61 3.16 21.83 25.64
C ASP A 61 1.81 21.23 25.25
N HIS A 62 1.05 21.97 24.43
CA HIS A 62 -0.22 21.50 23.89
C HIS A 62 0.02 20.46 22.78
N ILE A 63 -0.16 19.18 23.11
CA ILE A 63 -0.24 18.10 22.11
C ILE A 63 -1.65 18.09 21.51
N THR A 64 -1.74 18.15 20.18
CA THR A 64 -3.04 18.16 19.48
C THR A 64 -3.74 16.80 19.65
N ILE A 65 -5.05 16.81 19.88
CA ILE A 65 -5.85 15.58 20.02
C ILE A 65 -6.75 15.43 18.79
N PHE A 66 -6.66 14.28 18.12
CA PHE A 66 -7.45 13.91 16.94
C PHE A 66 -8.43 12.77 17.24
N ALA A 67 -9.47 12.67 16.39
CA ALA A 67 -10.51 11.63 16.31
C ALA A 67 -11.53 11.55 17.46
N ALA A 68 -11.19 11.90 18.70
CA ALA A 68 -12.16 12.08 19.79
C ALA A 68 -11.64 13.05 20.85
N GLU A 69 -12.50 13.96 21.32
CA GLU A 69 -12.17 14.73 22.53
C GLU A 69 -12.11 13.77 23.72
N PRO A 70 -11.03 13.80 24.51
CA PRO A 70 -10.95 12.97 25.70
C PRO A 70 -12.07 13.39 26.65
N LYS A 71 -12.75 12.42 27.26
CA LYS A 71 -13.81 12.70 28.24
C LYS A 71 -13.31 13.53 29.42
N ASN A 72 -12.00 13.42 29.72
CA ASN A 72 -11.35 14.00 30.87
C ASN A 72 -10.14 14.83 30.44
N SER A 73 -9.70 15.74 31.31
CA SER A 73 -8.46 16.50 31.08
C SER A 73 -7.22 15.58 30.97
N VAL A 74 -6.37 15.84 29.97
CA VAL A 74 -5.14 15.06 29.74
C VAL A 74 -3.94 15.86 30.25
N LEU A 75 -3.12 15.24 31.09
CA LEU A 75 -1.90 15.81 31.65
C LEU A 75 -0.69 15.18 30.98
N PHE A 76 0.24 16.01 30.49
CA PHE A 76 1.45 15.55 29.82
C PHE A 76 2.66 15.61 30.75
N PHE A 77 3.46 14.55 30.73
CA PHE A 77 4.70 14.46 31.49
C PHE A 77 5.82 13.99 30.58
N THR A 78 6.96 14.67 30.60
CA THR A 78 8.08 14.34 29.73
C THR A 78 9.43 14.37 30.41
N ASN A 79 10.33 13.53 29.93
CA ASN A 79 11.77 13.63 30.19
C ASN A 79 12.53 12.84 29.11
N THR A 80 13.80 13.15 28.93
CA THR A 80 14.64 12.48 27.93
C THR A 80 15.45 11.36 28.58
N LEU A 81 15.29 10.14 28.05
CA LEU A 81 16.14 9.01 28.39
C LEU A 81 17.39 9.03 27.49
N GLN A 82 18.56 9.11 28.12
CA GLN A 82 19.86 9.10 27.45
C GLN A 82 20.43 7.67 27.40
N GLN A 83 20.92 7.22 26.23
CA GLN A 83 21.57 5.92 26.08
C GLN A 83 22.75 5.75 27.06
N GLN A 84 23.53 6.82 27.28
CA GLN A 84 24.70 6.81 28.18
C GLN A 84 24.35 6.49 29.64
N SER A 85 23.07 6.64 30.01
CA SER A 85 22.61 6.28 31.35
C SER A 85 22.45 4.76 31.52
N LEU A 86 22.55 3.97 30.44
CA LEU A 86 22.33 2.53 30.44
C LEU A 86 23.66 1.77 30.40
N ASN A 87 23.67 0.59 31.00
CA ASN A 87 24.76 -0.38 30.88
C ASN A 87 24.59 -1.23 29.60
N GLY A 88 24.44 -0.59 28.44
CA GLY A 88 24.23 -1.27 27.15
C GLY A 88 23.35 -0.48 26.17
N GLN A 89 22.93 -1.16 25.10
CA GLN A 89 22.05 -0.58 24.06
C GLN A 89 20.56 -0.79 24.36
N ARG A 90 20.22 -1.64 25.32
CA ARG A 90 18.84 -2.03 25.63
C ARG A 90 18.38 -1.49 26.98
N ALA A 91 17.12 -1.09 27.06
CA ALA A 91 16.45 -0.76 28.31
C ALA A 91 15.04 -1.33 28.31
N PHE A 92 14.65 -1.96 29.42
CA PHE A 92 13.27 -2.32 29.69
C PHE A 92 12.67 -1.25 30.59
N TYR A 93 11.39 -0.94 30.41
CA TYR A 93 10.73 0.07 31.23
C TYR A 93 9.23 -0.15 31.41
N THR A 94 8.71 0.51 32.44
CA THR A 94 7.28 0.70 32.69
C THR A 94 7.05 2.09 33.28
N ILE A 95 5.77 2.48 33.42
CA ILE A 95 5.38 3.76 34.01
C ILE A 95 4.74 3.54 35.37
N LYS A 96 5.09 4.41 36.31
CA LYS A 96 4.39 4.56 37.58
C LYS A 96 3.92 6.00 37.77
N TYR A 97 2.81 6.16 38.49
CA TYR A 97 2.18 7.45 38.73
C TYR A 97 1.56 7.51 40.13
N ARG A 98 1.37 8.72 40.64
CA ARG A 98 0.70 8.98 41.93
C ARG A 98 0.18 10.42 41.98
N LYS A 99 -0.66 10.71 42.97
CA LYS A 99 -1.01 12.08 43.32
C LYS A 99 0.17 12.73 44.05
N SER A 100 0.41 14.02 43.80
CA SER A 100 1.46 14.75 44.53
C SER A 100 1.18 14.73 46.03
N GLY A 101 2.16 14.28 46.81
CA GLY A 101 2.04 14.12 48.27
C GLY A 101 1.64 12.73 48.74
N ASP A 102 1.16 11.83 47.86
CA ASP A 102 0.92 10.44 48.22
C ASP A 102 2.24 9.68 48.41
N SER A 103 2.32 8.84 49.43
CA SER A 103 3.50 8.00 49.68
C SER A 103 3.58 6.79 48.74
N THR A 104 2.46 6.34 48.17
CA THR A 104 2.36 5.09 47.41
C THR A 104 2.29 5.35 45.91
N TRP A 105 3.18 4.71 45.15
CA TRP A 105 3.13 4.69 43.69
C TRP A 105 2.15 3.65 43.19
N LYS A 106 1.47 3.95 42.08
CA LYS A 106 0.72 2.99 41.28
C LYS A 106 1.49 2.65 40.02
N TRP A 107 1.39 1.40 39.59
CA TRP A 107 2.05 0.92 38.40
C TRP A 107 1.03 0.71 37.29
N VAL A 108 1.38 1.09 36.07
CA VAL A 108 0.49 0.85 34.91
C VAL A 108 0.20 -0.64 34.69
N ASN A 109 1.13 -1.51 35.08
CA ASN A 109 0.99 -2.96 34.96
C ASN A 109 0.28 -3.61 36.16
N ASP A 110 -0.14 -2.84 37.17
CA ASP A 110 -1.03 -3.33 38.24
C ASP A 110 -2.52 -3.14 37.87
N ASP A 111 -2.81 -2.53 36.72
CA ASP A 111 -4.17 -2.40 36.18
C ASP A 111 -4.76 -3.79 35.86
N PRO A 112 -6.09 -4.00 36.01
CA PRO A 112 -6.76 -5.23 35.59
C PRO A 112 -6.41 -5.70 34.16
N ASN A 113 -6.06 -4.78 33.26
CA ASN A 113 -5.61 -5.08 31.90
C ASN A 113 -4.17 -4.58 31.69
N PRO A 114 -3.14 -5.32 32.16
CA PRO A 114 -1.76 -4.85 32.08
C PRO A 114 -1.27 -4.79 30.63
N VAL A 115 -0.67 -3.67 30.25
CA VAL A 115 -0.09 -3.45 28.91
C VAL A 115 1.28 -4.13 28.73
N GLY A 116 1.95 -4.48 29.84
CA GLY A 116 3.26 -5.10 29.86
C GLY A 116 4.42 -4.10 29.86
N ASN A 117 5.63 -4.59 30.15
CA ASN A 117 6.84 -3.77 30.08
C ASN A 117 7.23 -3.53 28.61
N ALA A 118 7.70 -2.33 28.30
CA ALA A 118 8.28 -2.03 27.00
C ALA A 118 9.81 -2.21 26.99
N GLU A 119 10.34 -2.23 25.78
CA GLU A 119 11.76 -2.36 25.49
C GLU A 119 12.18 -1.28 24.49
N ILE A 120 13.25 -0.55 24.81
CA ILE A 120 13.94 0.36 23.89
C ILE A 120 15.28 -0.27 23.50
N ILE A 121 15.56 -0.27 22.21
CA ILE A 121 16.86 -0.64 21.64
C ILE A 121 17.45 0.60 20.98
N PHE A 122 18.53 1.14 21.55
CA PHE A 122 19.32 2.18 20.91
C PHE A 122 20.20 1.56 19.83
N GLN A 123 19.86 1.83 18.57
CA GLN A 123 20.50 1.22 17.42
C GLN A 123 22.00 1.53 17.37
N SER A 124 22.79 0.52 17.03
CA SER A 124 24.24 0.69 16.91
C SER A 124 24.61 1.59 15.73
N ALA A 125 25.56 2.50 15.96
CA ALA A 125 26.15 3.31 14.89
C ALA A 125 27.23 2.58 14.09
N THR A 126 27.60 1.35 14.49
CA THR A 126 28.64 0.55 13.84
C THR A 126 28.18 0.03 12.47
N VAL A 127 29.09 0.04 11.50
CA VAL A 127 28.84 -0.57 10.19
C VAL A 127 28.59 -2.06 10.39
N PRO A 128 27.55 -2.65 9.73
CA PRO A 128 27.34 -4.09 9.74
C PRO A 128 28.61 -4.88 9.38
N SER A 129 28.83 -6.00 10.06
CA SER A 129 29.97 -6.88 9.79
C SER A 129 29.87 -7.49 8.40
N SER A 130 31.01 -7.72 7.74
CA SER A 130 31.09 -8.54 6.51
C SER A 130 31.15 -10.04 6.79
N SER A 131 31.28 -10.45 8.05
CA SER A 131 31.23 -11.85 8.51
C SER A 131 29.82 -12.23 8.92
N ILE A 132 29.29 -13.28 8.29
CA ILE A 132 27.94 -13.79 8.57
C ILE A 132 27.84 -14.49 9.93
N GLU A 133 28.97 -14.96 10.47
CA GLU A 133 29.12 -15.59 11.79
C GLU A 133 28.75 -14.65 12.95
N GLU A 134 28.71 -13.33 12.69
CA GLU A 134 28.20 -12.37 13.67
C GLU A 134 26.68 -12.51 13.88
N TYR A 135 25.96 -12.99 12.87
CA TYR A 135 24.51 -13.10 12.85
C TYR A 135 24.02 -14.55 12.99
N ILE A 136 24.82 -15.53 12.59
CA ILE A 136 24.50 -16.95 12.71
C ILE A 136 25.64 -17.69 13.41
N SER A 137 25.33 -18.40 14.50
CA SER A 137 26.27 -19.28 15.18
C SER A 137 26.15 -20.73 14.69
N SER A 138 27.23 -21.50 14.85
CA SER A 138 27.28 -22.92 14.48
C SER A 138 26.89 -23.17 13.02
N LEU A 139 27.47 -22.38 12.11
CA LEU A 139 27.24 -22.53 10.67
C LEU A 139 27.56 -23.95 10.20
N SER A 140 26.69 -24.49 9.36
CA SER A 140 26.88 -25.81 8.76
C SER A 140 28.17 -25.88 7.95
N VAL A 141 28.87 -27.01 8.07
CA VAL A 141 30.13 -27.26 7.36
C VAL A 141 29.92 -27.41 5.85
N ASP A 142 28.74 -27.85 5.43
CA ASP A 142 28.42 -28.06 4.01
C ASP A 142 27.89 -26.80 3.32
N LEU A 143 27.77 -25.69 4.04
CA LEU A 143 27.22 -24.44 3.52
C LEU A 143 28.30 -23.64 2.78
N HIS A 144 28.05 -23.33 1.52
CA HIS A 144 28.88 -22.37 0.80
C HIS A 144 28.38 -20.95 1.03
N VAL A 145 29.19 -20.11 1.65
CA VAL A 145 28.90 -18.69 1.92
C VAL A 145 29.74 -17.82 0.98
N GLU A 146 29.07 -16.98 0.21
CA GLU A 146 29.67 -15.99 -0.68
C GLU A 146 29.29 -14.58 -0.24
N TYR A 147 30.27 -13.73 0.04
CA TYR A 147 30.03 -12.31 0.33
C TYR A 147 30.02 -11.49 -0.96
N ASN A 148 28.96 -10.74 -1.21
CA ASN A 148 28.72 -9.99 -2.45
C ASN A 148 28.98 -8.47 -2.29
N GLY A 149 29.62 -8.06 -1.20
CA GLY A 149 29.85 -6.64 -0.91
C GLY A 149 28.67 -5.96 -0.24
N GLN A 150 28.56 -4.66 -0.43
CA GLN A 150 27.51 -3.81 0.16
C GLN A 150 26.52 -3.36 -0.89
N HIS A 151 25.25 -3.32 -0.51
CA HIS A 151 24.17 -2.76 -1.31
C HIS A 151 24.36 -1.24 -1.46
N GLY A 152 24.29 -0.73 -2.69
CA GLY A 152 24.69 0.65 -3.00
C GLY A 152 23.88 1.73 -2.26
N ALA A 153 22.57 1.56 -2.08
CA ALA A 153 21.73 2.58 -1.45
C ALA A 153 21.72 2.52 0.09
N SER A 154 21.80 1.33 0.68
CA SER A 154 21.66 1.14 2.14
C SER A 154 22.99 0.84 2.84
N ASN A 155 24.07 0.62 2.09
CA ASN A 155 25.34 0.06 2.58
C ASN A 155 25.18 -1.28 3.33
N SER A 156 24.07 -1.99 3.10
CA SER A 156 23.79 -3.29 3.72
C SER A 156 24.74 -4.36 3.15
N PRO A 157 25.49 -5.10 3.97
CA PRO A 157 26.26 -6.24 3.47
C PRO A 157 25.30 -7.30 2.93
N VAL A 158 25.68 -7.95 1.84
CA VAL A 158 24.87 -8.98 1.16
C VAL A 158 25.68 -10.27 1.03
N TRP A 159 25.05 -11.41 1.35
CA TRP A 159 25.63 -12.74 1.19
C TRP A 159 24.73 -13.64 0.34
N THR A 160 25.32 -14.62 -0.31
CA THR A 160 24.63 -15.73 -0.96
C THR A 160 25.10 -17.04 -0.34
N LEU A 161 24.12 -17.80 0.15
CA LEU A 161 24.28 -19.06 0.85
C LEU A 161 23.79 -20.17 -0.07
N LYS A 162 24.62 -21.17 -0.35
CA LYS A 162 24.30 -22.27 -1.27
C LYS A 162 24.47 -23.63 -0.61
N TYR A 163 23.50 -24.51 -0.86
CA TYR A 163 23.63 -25.94 -0.60
C TYR A 163 23.43 -26.73 -1.90
N PRO A 164 24.34 -27.65 -2.25
CA PRO A 164 24.12 -28.56 -3.36
C PRO A 164 23.00 -29.55 -3.03
N ILE A 165 22.03 -29.70 -3.93
CA ILE A 165 20.93 -30.66 -3.82
C ILE A 165 21.09 -31.65 -4.96
N HIS A 166 21.35 -32.92 -4.63
CA HIS A 166 21.56 -33.96 -5.63
C HIS A 166 20.37 -34.09 -6.60
N ALA A 167 20.64 -34.64 -7.78
CA ALA A 167 19.57 -35.05 -8.69
C ALA A 167 18.69 -36.14 -8.06
N PRO A 168 17.42 -36.26 -8.46
CA PRO A 168 16.60 -37.44 -8.18
C PRO A 168 17.31 -38.70 -8.67
N VAL A 169 17.24 -39.79 -7.91
CA VAL A 169 17.77 -41.09 -8.37
C VAL A 169 17.03 -41.49 -9.64
N ALA A 170 17.77 -41.82 -10.70
CA ALA A 170 17.22 -42.02 -12.05
C ALA A 170 16.06 -43.02 -12.07
N SER A 171 14.91 -42.57 -12.62
CA SER A 171 13.55 -43.16 -12.63
C SER A 171 12.53 -42.59 -11.60
N ALA A 172 12.92 -41.65 -10.74
CA ALA A 172 12.05 -41.23 -9.64
C ALA A 172 10.88 -40.32 -10.05
N THR A 173 9.67 -40.73 -9.65
CA THR A 173 8.47 -39.88 -9.53
C THR A 173 8.62 -38.81 -8.44
N GLU A 174 9.68 -38.88 -7.62
CA GLU A 174 9.90 -38.07 -6.42
C GLU A 174 11.06 -37.08 -6.62
N SER A 175 10.99 -35.94 -5.92
CA SER A 175 12.07 -34.95 -5.92
C SER A 175 13.18 -35.34 -4.98
N SER A 176 14.38 -34.86 -5.27
CA SER A 176 15.44 -34.82 -4.26
C SER A 176 15.19 -33.68 -3.30
N ILE A 177 15.04 -34.01 -2.03
CA ILE A 177 14.87 -33.04 -0.94
C ILE A 177 16.14 -33.07 -0.09
N ARG A 178 16.72 -31.89 0.14
CA ARG A 178 17.77 -31.69 1.13
C ARG A 178 17.21 -30.87 2.28
N ARG A 179 17.33 -31.40 3.48
CA ARG A 179 17.06 -30.70 4.73
C ARG A 179 18.35 -30.64 5.54
N THR A 180 18.71 -29.45 5.99
CA THR A 180 19.93 -29.27 6.79
C THR A 180 19.83 -28.01 7.65
N THR A 181 20.39 -28.07 8.85
CA THR A 181 20.49 -26.90 9.73
C THR A 181 21.49 -25.92 9.16
N ILE A 182 21.12 -24.65 9.03
CA ILE A 182 22.03 -23.56 8.66
C ILE A 182 22.88 -23.16 9.87
N GLY A 183 22.24 -22.99 11.01
CA GLY A 183 22.83 -22.56 12.27
C GLY A 183 21.77 -21.96 13.20
N PHE A 184 22.20 -21.20 14.20
CA PHE A 184 21.31 -20.53 15.16
C PHE A 184 21.43 -19.01 15.04
N PRO A 185 20.31 -18.28 14.96
CA PRO A 185 20.38 -16.83 14.86
C PRO A 185 20.89 -16.24 16.18
N LYS A 186 21.84 -15.30 16.10
CA LYS A 186 22.47 -14.68 17.26
C LYS A 186 21.73 -13.43 17.69
N HIS A 187 21.68 -13.20 19.00
CA HIS A 187 21.22 -11.94 19.59
C HIS A 187 19.80 -11.51 19.18
N VAL A 188 18.92 -12.45 18.84
CA VAL A 188 17.55 -12.17 18.38
C VAL A 188 16.69 -11.65 19.52
N VAL A 189 15.97 -10.56 19.27
CA VAL A 189 14.93 -10.01 20.13
C VAL A 189 13.55 -10.35 19.60
N ARG A 190 13.33 -10.18 18.30
CA ARG A 190 12.08 -10.50 17.58
C ARG A 190 12.38 -11.10 16.22
N TYR A 191 11.44 -11.83 15.65
CA TYR A 191 11.47 -12.15 14.23
C TYR A 191 10.11 -11.94 13.57
N PHE A 192 10.18 -11.75 12.27
CA PHE A 192 9.09 -11.69 11.32
C PHE A 192 9.40 -12.64 10.17
N ALA A 193 8.42 -13.38 9.67
CA ALA A 193 8.58 -14.25 8.51
C ALA A 193 7.34 -14.24 7.63
N LEU A 194 7.52 -14.34 6.31
CA LEU A 194 6.45 -14.64 5.37
C LEU A 194 6.46 -16.14 5.09
N VAL A 195 5.47 -16.82 5.66
CA VAL A 195 5.29 -18.27 5.59
C VAL A 195 4.24 -18.60 4.55
N LYS A 196 4.51 -19.65 3.79
CA LYS A 196 3.57 -20.25 2.86
C LYS A 196 2.39 -20.86 3.63
N ARG A 197 1.17 -20.39 3.36
CA ARG A 197 -0.10 -20.97 3.82
C ARG A 197 -0.84 -21.49 2.60
N MET A 198 -1.13 -22.79 2.59
CA MET A 198 -1.48 -23.50 1.35
C MET A 198 -0.40 -23.35 0.28
N ASN A 199 -0.65 -23.82 -0.94
CA ASN A 199 0.20 -23.47 -2.08
C ASN A 199 -0.14 -22.13 -2.72
N PHE A 200 -1.01 -21.33 -2.10
CA PHE A 200 -1.58 -20.14 -2.72
C PHE A 200 -1.12 -18.82 -2.10
N TRP A 201 -0.87 -18.80 -0.78
CA TRP A 201 -0.76 -17.58 -0.01
C TRP A 201 0.53 -17.50 0.82
N LEU A 202 0.91 -16.26 1.10
CA LEU A 202 1.86 -15.91 2.14
C LEU A 202 1.12 -15.30 3.33
N VAL A 203 1.52 -15.70 4.53
CA VAL A 203 1.03 -15.15 5.78
C VAL A 203 2.17 -14.75 6.70
N PRO A 204 2.01 -13.66 7.48
CA PRO A 204 3.03 -13.22 8.39
C PRO A 204 3.05 -14.09 9.67
N ARG A 205 4.24 -14.51 10.08
CA ARG A 205 4.54 -15.18 11.36
C ARG A 205 5.52 -14.35 12.15
N HIS A 206 5.39 -14.40 13.47
CA HIS A 206 6.15 -13.54 14.38
C HIS A 206 6.55 -14.30 15.62
N GLY A 207 7.61 -13.85 16.27
CA GLY A 207 7.94 -14.30 17.62
C GLY A 207 9.09 -13.52 18.22
N ILE A 208 9.71 -14.14 19.23
CA ILE A 208 10.69 -13.50 20.12
C ILE A 208 12.09 -14.10 19.92
N SER A 209 12.83 -14.34 21.01
CA SER A 209 14.21 -14.82 20.98
C SER A 209 14.39 -16.24 20.43
N LYS A 210 13.41 -17.13 20.61
CA LYS A 210 13.43 -18.47 20.01
C LYS A 210 12.74 -18.44 18.65
N PHE A 211 13.48 -18.73 17.58
CA PHE A 211 12.92 -18.82 16.23
C PHE A 211 12.00 -20.05 16.09
N ASP A 212 10.71 -19.82 15.91
CA ASP A 212 9.71 -20.88 15.80
C ASP A 212 8.58 -20.45 14.83
N LEU A 213 8.48 -21.11 13.69
CA LEU A 213 7.43 -20.81 12.72
C LEU A 213 6.06 -21.40 13.12
N GLY A 214 6.02 -22.20 14.19
CA GLY A 214 4.82 -22.81 14.76
C GLY A 214 4.31 -23.98 13.94
N GLU A 215 2.99 -24.15 13.95
CA GLU A 215 2.29 -25.13 13.10
C GLU A 215 1.59 -24.41 11.93
N ASP A 216 1.36 -25.16 10.85
CA ASP A 216 0.47 -24.73 9.77
C ASP A 216 -0.98 -25.03 10.19
N ASP A 217 -1.76 -23.99 10.48
CA ASP A 217 -3.17 -24.07 10.85
C ASP A 217 -4.11 -24.22 9.64
N CYS A 218 -3.57 -24.56 8.46
CA CYS A 218 -4.35 -24.69 7.26
C CYS A 218 -5.31 -25.90 7.29
N GLN A 219 -6.60 -25.61 7.41
CA GLN A 219 -7.66 -26.63 7.47
C GLN A 219 -7.84 -27.44 6.18
N PHE A 220 -7.26 -27.04 5.04
CA PHE A 220 -7.47 -27.68 3.72
C PHE A 220 -6.48 -28.79 3.35
N TYR A 221 -5.32 -28.87 4.00
CA TYR A 221 -4.39 -29.99 3.86
C TYR A 221 -4.48 -30.83 5.13
N THR A 222 -4.67 -32.15 5.01
CA THR A 222 -4.62 -33.05 6.17
C THR A 222 -3.20 -33.56 6.34
N GLY A 223 -2.53 -33.04 7.35
CA GLY A 223 -1.20 -33.46 7.79
C GLY A 223 -0.56 -32.33 8.59
N ASN A 224 0.34 -32.67 9.51
CA ASN A 224 1.22 -31.68 10.13
C ASN A 224 2.21 -31.20 9.05
N THR A 225 1.76 -30.32 8.16
CA THR A 225 2.66 -29.64 7.23
C THR A 225 3.46 -28.62 8.03
N GLU A 226 4.76 -28.83 8.09
CA GLU A 226 5.67 -27.88 8.69
C GLU A 226 5.62 -26.54 7.95
N PRO A 227 5.49 -25.40 8.66
CA PRO A 227 5.50 -24.08 8.04
C PRO A 227 6.86 -23.77 7.44
N LYS A 228 6.83 -23.19 6.24
CA LYS A 228 8.02 -22.86 5.45
C LYS A 228 7.96 -21.40 5.02
N ALA A 229 8.99 -20.66 5.35
CA ALA A 229 9.16 -19.26 5.03
C ALA A 229 9.95 -19.07 3.73
N ILE A 230 9.57 -18.03 2.97
CA ILE A 230 10.37 -17.53 1.85
C ILE A 230 11.18 -16.27 2.23
N LEU A 231 10.75 -15.56 3.28
CA LEU A 231 11.40 -14.37 3.81
C LEU A 231 11.39 -14.46 5.33
N VAL A 232 12.52 -14.18 5.98
CA VAL A 232 12.64 -14.08 7.43
C VAL A 232 13.47 -12.85 7.76
N SER A 233 13.06 -12.06 8.75
CA SER A 233 13.83 -10.96 9.32
C SER A 233 13.98 -11.17 10.83
N PHE A 234 15.19 -11.06 11.33
CA PHE A 234 15.52 -11.09 12.75
C PHE A 234 15.91 -9.68 13.22
N LEU A 235 15.18 -9.13 14.19
CA LEU A 235 15.61 -7.95 14.93
C LEU A 235 16.64 -8.39 15.97
N THR A 236 17.84 -7.84 15.86
CA THR A 236 18.96 -8.16 16.75
C THR A 236 19.07 -7.15 17.90
N SER A 237 19.77 -7.53 18.97
CA SER A 237 19.85 -6.76 20.22
C SER A 237 20.54 -5.40 20.08
N ASP A 238 21.22 -5.16 18.97
CA ASP A 238 21.87 -3.91 18.60
C ASP A 238 21.01 -3.03 17.68
N GLY A 239 19.77 -3.44 17.41
CA GLY A 239 18.80 -2.72 16.59
C GLY A 239 18.93 -2.95 15.09
N MET A 240 19.75 -3.91 14.65
CA MET A 240 19.90 -4.26 13.23
C MET A 240 18.93 -5.34 12.80
N ASN A 241 18.63 -5.41 11.50
CA ASN A 241 17.68 -6.34 10.91
C ASN A 241 18.44 -7.32 10.01
N PHE A 242 18.58 -8.56 10.43
CA PHE A 242 19.18 -9.63 9.62
C PHE A 242 18.08 -10.32 8.82
N VAL A 243 18.08 -10.09 7.49
CA VAL A 243 17.07 -10.56 6.55
C VAL A 243 17.60 -11.73 5.74
N MET A 244 16.79 -12.78 5.58
CA MET A 244 17.07 -13.96 4.77
C MET A 244 15.92 -14.18 3.77
N LEU A 245 16.25 -14.26 2.47
CA LEU A 245 15.34 -14.55 1.37
C LEU A 245 15.69 -15.89 0.74
N ALA A 246 14.75 -16.84 0.75
CA ALA A 246 14.92 -18.14 0.13
C ALA A 246 14.54 -18.07 -1.35
N LEU A 247 15.54 -18.04 -2.23
CA LEU A 247 15.35 -17.85 -3.67
C LEU A 247 15.03 -19.18 -4.36
N SER A 248 13.84 -19.25 -4.97
CA SER A 248 13.43 -20.40 -5.79
C SER A 248 13.57 -20.05 -7.27
N MET A 249 14.33 -20.83 -8.03
CA MET A 249 14.56 -20.60 -9.46
C MET A 249 15.07 -21.87 -10.15
N ASN A 250 14.96 -21.94 -11.47
CA ASN A 250 15.56 -23.01 -12.30
C ASN A 250 15.21 -24.43 -11.81
N GLY A 251 13.94 -24.67 -11.46
CA GLY A 251 13.47 -25.96 -10.97
C GLY A 251 13.96 -26.35 -9.57
N VAL A 252 14.52 -25.41 -8.80
CA VAL A 252 14.85 -25.58 -7.38
C VAL A 252 13.93 -24.70 -6.55
N VAL A 253 13.19 -25.32 -5.64
CA VAL A 253 12.38 -24.61 -4.64
C VAL A 253 13.18 -24.57 -3.34
N THR A 254 13.52 -23.37 -2.89
CA THR A 254 14.25 -23.11 -1.64
C THR A 254 13.33 -22.45 -0.63
N MET A 255 13.31 -22.95 0.59
CA MET A 255 12.56 -22.38 1.71
C MET A 255 13.34 -22.51 3.03
N LEU A 256 12.89 -21.78 4.05
CA LEU A 256 13.41 -21.80 5.42
C LEU A 256 12.36 -22.37 6.38
N THR A 257 12.79 -23.12 7.39
CA THR A 257 11.93 -23.54 8.50
C THR A 257 12.68 -23.46 9.83
N SER A 258 11.97 -23.65 10.94
CA SER A 258 12.54 -23.63 12.30
C SER A 258 12.71 -25.03 12.86
N GLY A 259 13.89 -25.35 13.37
CA GLY A 259 14.10 -26.56 14.17
C GLY A 259 13.52 -26.44 15.57
N GLU A 260 13.24 -27.56 16.25
CA GLU A 260 12.64 -27.58 17.59
C GLU A 260 13.43 -26.79 18.65
N ASN A 261 14.75 -26.68 18.45
CA ASN A 261 15.69 -25.96 19.31
C ASN A 261 15.88 -24.48 18.93
N GLY A 262 15.13 -23.96 17.95
CA GLY A 262 15.27 -22.59 17.46
C GLY A 262 16.33 -22.39 16.38
N SER A 263 16.86 -23.46 15.79
CA SER A 263 17.78 -23.35 14.65
C SER A 263 17.07 -22.93 13.36
N ILE A 264 17.78 -22.23 12.48
CA ILE A 264 17.33 -21.98 11.12
C ILE A 264 17.64 -23.23 10.29
N GLU A 265 16.62 -23.78 9.64
CA GLU A 265 16.75 -24.96 8.78
C GLU A 265 16.46 -24.61 7.33
N PHE A 266 17.32 -25.11 6.44
CA PHE A 266 17.16 -25.05 5.01
C PHE A 266 16.32 -26.24 4.53
N VAL A 267 15.36 -25.96 3.66
CA VAL A 267 14.60 -26.98 2.92
C VAL A 267 14.71 -26.66 1.43
N GLY A 268 15.49 -27.47 0.71
CA GLY A 268 15.67 -27.36 -0.73
C GLY A 268 15.07 -28.57 -1.44
N LYS A 269 14.30 -28.32 -2.49
CA LYS A 269 13.69 -29.34 -3.34
C LYS A 269 14.17 -29.15 -4.78
N ASN A 270 14.86 -30.14 -5.31
CA ASN A 270 15.39 -30.12 -6.68
C ASN A 270 14.51 -30.98 -7.60
N GLU A 271 13.88 -30.34 -8.58
CA GLU A 271 13.05 -30.99 -9.60
C GLU A 271 13.85 -31.39 -10.85
N ASN A 272 15.11 -30.96 -10.94
CA ASN A 272 15.98 -31.19 -12.10
C ASN A 272 16.62 -32.57 -12.06
N GLU A 273 16.96 -33.10 -13.24
CA GLU A 273 17.69 -34.37 -13.39
C GLU A 273 19.19 -34.25 -13.08
N GLN A 274 19.64 -33.04 -12.75
CA GLN A 274 21.03 -32.71 -12.45
C GLN A 274 21.10 -32.11 -11.05
N GLN A 275 22.26 -32.24 -10.40
CA GLN A 275 22.51 -31.53 -9.16
C GLN A 275 22.41 -30.02 -9.40
N ARG A 276 21.69 -29.33 -8.52
CA ARG A 276 21.54 -27.87 -8.52
C ARG A 276 21.65 -27.35 -7.09
N ASP A 277 21.95 -26.06 -6.96
CA ASP A 277 22.09 -25.43 -5.66
C ASP A 277 20.77 -24.81 -5.22
N GLY A 278 20.37 -25.04 -3.97
CA GLY A 278 19.40 -24.18 -3.30
C GLY A 278 20.09 -22.92 -2.82
N THR A 279 19.43 -21.76 -2.99
CA THR A 279 20.04 -20.44 -2.80
C THR A 279 19.27 -19.64 -1.75
N ILE A 280 19.97 -19.09 -0.77
CA ILE A 280 19.45 -18.11 0.17
C ILE A 280 20.27 -16.84 0.04
N ILE A 281 19.61 -15.69 0.01
CA ILE A 281 20.24 -14.38 0.00
C ILE A 281 20.05 -13.77 1.37
N CYS A 282 21.12 -13.25 1.98
CA CYS A 282 21.05 -12.60 3.28
C CYS A 282 21.52 -11.16 3.18
N ALA A 283 20.92 -10.26 3.97
CA ALA A 283 21.40 -8.90 4.12
C ALA A 283 21.17 -8.38 5.55
N VAL A 284 21.91 -7.33 5.93
CA VAL A 284 21.71 -6.64 7.21
C VAL A 284 21.37 -5.17 6.96
N GLY A 285 20.17 -4.76 7.37
CA GLY A 285 19.68 -3.38 7.25
C GLY A 285 19.53 -2.70 8.60
N LYS A 286 19.64 -1.36 8.63
CA LYS A 286 19.25 -0.59 9.82
C LYS A 286 17.73 -0.56 9.97
N THR A 287 17.01 -0.60 8.85
CA THR A 287 15.58 -0.92 8.85
C THR A 287 15.34 -2.28 8.21
N VAL A 288 14.20 -2.89 8.50
CA VAL A 288 13.79 -4.12 7.84
C VAL A 288 13.60 -3.91 6.34
N GLU A 289 13.08 -2.75 5.94
CA GLU A 289 12.86 -2.42 4.52
C GLU A 289 14.18 -2.30 3.76
N GLU A 290 15.22 -1.69 4.36
CA GLU A 290 16.57 -1.66 3.76
C GLU A 290 17.13 -3.08 3.55
N GLY A 291 16.94 -3.97 4.53
CA GLY A 291 17.37 -5.36 4.44
C GLY A 291 16.60 -6.14 3.36
N ILE A 292 15.28 -5.98 3.29
CA ILE A 292 14.42 -6.61 2.27
C ILE A 292 14.78 -6.09 0.87
N THR A 293 14.95 -4.78 0.72
CA THR A 293 15.36 -4.15 -0.55
C THR A 293 16.69 -4.73 -1.02
N ALA A 294 17.69 -4.82 -0.13
CA ALA A 294 19.00 -5.36 -0.48
C ALA A 294 18.96 -6.83 -0.93
N VAL A 295 18.19 -7.70 -0.26
CA VAL A 295 18.05 -9.11 -0.69
C VAL A 295 17.25 -9.24 -1.99
N MET A 296 16.22 -8.41 -2.20
CA MET A 296 15.40 -8.44 -3.41
C MET A 296 16.16 -7.91 -4.63
N ASP A 297 16.90 -6.81 -4.50
CA ASP A 297 17.74 -6.27 -5.58
C ASP A 297 18.85 -7.24 -5.97
N HIS A 298 19.42 -7.95 -5.00
CA HIS A 298 20.38 -9.02 -5.30
C HIS A 298 19.70 -10.24 -5.95
N ALA A 299 18.48 -10.60 -5.52
CA ALA A 299 17.72 -11.67 -6.15
C ALA A 299 17.43 -11.38 -7.63
N LYS A 300 17.03 -10.14 -7.95
CA LYS A 300 16.82 -9.69 -9.33
C LYS A 300 18.08 -9.84 -10.17
N LYS A 301 19.25 -9.44 -9.65
CA LYS A 301 20.55 -9.61 -10.32
C LYS A 301 20.87 -11.09 -10.58
N VAL A 302 20.66 -11.96 -9.58
CA VAL A 302 20.89 -13.41 -9.71
C VAL A 302 19.99 -14.02 -10.78
N VAL A 303 18.69 -13.70 -10.77
CA VAL A 303 17.73 -14.19 -11.78
C VAL A 303 18.08 -13.67 -13.17
N GLN A 304 18.42 -12.38 -13.31
CA GLN A 304 18.79 -11.77 -14.59
C GLN A 304 20.05 -12.41 -15.20
N LEU A 305 21.08 -12.70 -14.38
CA LEU A 305 22.29 -13.39 -14.84
C LEU A 305 22.01 -14.81 -15.34
N SER A 306 21.04 -15.50 -14.73
CA SER A 306 20.66 -16.86 -15.15
C SER A 306 19.96 -16.89 -16.52
N LEU A 307 19.28 -15.80 -16.90
CA LEU A 307 18.66 -15.69 -18.23
C LEU A 307 19.68 -15.51 -19.35
N ASN A 308 20.78 -14.79 -19.09
CA ASN A 308 21.82 -14.53 -20.07
C ASN A 308 22.71 -15.74 -20.39
N THR A 309 22.61 -16.82 -19.59
CA THR A 309 23.43 -18.02 -19.70
C THR A 309 22.70 -19.20 -20.37
N GLU A 310 21.39 -19.10 -20.60
CA GLU A 310 20.58 -20.07 -21.35
C GLU A 310 20.32 -19.57 -22.79
N PRO A 311 20.40 -20.42 -23.83
CA PRO A 311 20.19 -20.00 -25.21
C PRO A 311 18.73 -19.56 -25.43
N ILE A 312 18.54 -18.26 -25.64
CA ILE A 312 17.23 -17.63 -25.85
C ILE A 312 16.64 -18.12 -27.18
N THR A 313 15.58 -18.95 -27.15
CA THR A 313 14.63 -19.05 -28.26
C THR A 313 13.79 -17.78 -28.29
N SER A 314 14.34 -16.74 -28.91
CA SER A 314 13.68 -15.43 -29.04
C SER A 314 12.58 -15.51 -30.10
N GLY A 315 11.34 -15.76 -29.67
CA GLY A 315 10.17 -15.35 -30.42
C GLY A 315 10.04 -13.84 -30.32
N LYS A 316 10.44 -13.11 -31.36
CA LYS A 316 10.11 -11.68 -31.51
C LYS A 316 8.59 -11.56 -31.58
N LEU A 317 7.98 -10.99 -30.55
CA LEU A 317 6.61 -10.50 -30.59
C LEU A 317 6.67 -9.00 -30.92
N GLU A 318 6.40 -8.66 -32.18
CA GLU A 318 6.16 -7.28 -32.63
C GLU A 318 4.67 -7.13 -33.02
N ARG A 319 4.10 -5.96 -32.64
CA ARG A 319 2.70 -5.45 -32.74
C ARG A 319 1.91 -5.64 -31.44
N SER A 320 1.17 -4.65 -30.93
CA SER A 320 0.52 -3.47 -31.53
C SER A 320 0.69 -2.25 -30.61
N LEU A 321 0.90 -1.05 -31.19
CA LEU A 321 0.78 0.21 -30.46
C LEU A 321 -0.70 0.42 -30.10
N ALA A 322 -1.10 0.11 -28.87
CA ALA A 322 -2.35 0.58 -28.32
C ALA A 322 -2.26 2.12 -28.13
N SER A 323 -3.35 2.81 -28.43
CA SER A 323 -3.48 4.26 -28.21
C SER A 323 -3.24 4.59 -26.73
N LYS A 324 -2.32 5.52 -26.45
CA LYS A 324 -1.93 5.99 -25.12
C LYS A 324 -3.04 6.74 -24.34
N ASP A 325 -4.29 6.70 -24.80
CA ASP A 325 -5.44 7.46 -24.27
C ASP A 325 -6.38 6.62 -23.36
N GLN A 326 -5.94 5.47 -22.83
CA GLN A 326 -6.78 4.66 -21.93
C GLN A 326 -6.32 4.78 -20.47
N LYS A 327 -7.26 5.18 -19.61
CA LYS A 327 -7.20 5.01 -18.16
C LYS A 327 -6.72 3.61 -17.80
N SER A 328 -5.77 3.54 -16.87
CA SER A 328 -5.23 2.29 -16.33
C SER A 328 -6.37 1.44 -15.77
N PHE A 329 -6.35 0.12 -16.06
CA PHE A 329 -7.27 -0.86 -15.48
C PHE A 329 -7.30 -0.78 -13.95
N HIS A 330 -6.19 -0.38 -13.34
CA HIS A 330 -6.00 -0.30 -11.90
C HIS A 330 -6.66 0.93 -11.24
N ASP A 331 -7.05 1.94 -12.02
CA ASP A 331 -7.66 3.18 -11.53
C ASP A 331 -9.20 3.13 -11.50
N GLU A 332 -9.76 1.98 -11.86
CA GLU A 332 -11.17 1.77 -12.12
C GLU A 332 -11.90 1.06 -10.97
N LEU A 333 -13.20 1.38 -10.81
CA LEU A 333 -14.07 0.64 -9.88
C LEU A 333 -14.46 -0.71 -10.49
N VAL A 334 -14.18 -1.79 -9.77
CA VAL A 334 -14.50 -3.15 -10.19
C VAL A 334 -15.69 -3.69 -9.38
N TYR A 335 -16.63 -4.35 -10.04
CA TYR A 335 -17.66 -5.17 -9.38
C TYR A 335 -17.39 -6.66 -9.60
N CYS A 336 -17.13 -7.40 -8.52
CA CYS A 336 -16.89 -8.84 -8.55
C CYS A 336 -18.12 -9.60 -8.04
N THR A 337 -18.49 -10.71 -8.70
CA THR A 337 -19.71 -11.45 -8.36
C THR A 337 -19.55 -12.49 -7.25
N TRP A 338 -18.35 -12.75 -6.72
CA TRP A 338 -18.10 -13.88 -5.80
C TRP A 338 -18.92 -13.82 -4.50
N ASN A 339 -18.70 -12.83 -3.62
CA ASN A 339 -19.49 -12.71 -2.38
C ASN A 339 -20.89 -12.11 -2.64
N SER A 340 -21.12 -11.56 -3.83
CA SER A 340 -22.41 -10.95 -4.21
C SER A 340 -23.44 -12.00 -4.67
N LEU A 341 -23.11 -12.74 -5.73
CA LEU A 341 -24.01 -13.69 -6.41
C LEU A 341 -23.60 -15.15 -6.17
N GLY A 342 -22.33 -15.39 -5.85
CA GLY A 342 -21.78 -16.72 -5.60
C GLY A 342 -21.74 -17.61 -6.84
N PRO A 343 -21.37 -18.90 -6.66
CA PRO A 343 -21.16 -19.85 -7.75
C PRO A 343 -22.45 -20.28 -8.47
N THR A 344 -23.63 -19.84 -8.00
CA THR A 344 -24.93 -20.15 -8.60
C THR A 344 -25.46 -19.00 -9.47
N LEU A 345 -24.62 -18.05 -9.86
CA LEU A 345 -25.03 -16.92 -10.70
C LEU A 345 -25.58 -17.36 -12.07
N THR A 346 -26.45 -16.53 -12.62
CA THR A 346 -27.04 -16.67 -13.96
C THR A 346 -26.98 -15.33 -14.69
N SER A 347 -27.19 -15.33 -16.01
CA SER A 347 -27.31 -14.08 -16.78
C SER A 347 -28.42 -13.19 -16.22
N THR A 348 -29.51 -13.77 -15.73
CA THR A 348 -30.64 -13.01 -15.14
C THR A 348 -30.25 -12.34 -13.83
N THR A 349 -29.61 -13.06 -12.91
CA THR A 349 -29.18 -12.49 -11.62
C THR A 349 -28.06 -11.46 -11.80
N LEU A 350 -27.17 -11.66 -12.76
CA LEU A 350 -26.14 -10.69 -13.12
C LEU A 350 -26.75 -9.37 -13.61
N LEU A 351 -27.64 -9.43 -14.60
CA LEU A 351 -28.28 -8.23 -15.15
C LEU A 351 -29.12 -7.50 -14.11
N ALA A 352 -29.82 -8.23 -13.24
CA ALA A 352 -30.55 -7.63 -12.12
C ALA A 352 -29.63 -6.88 -11.14
N ALA A 353 -28.44 -7.43 -10.86
CA ALA A 353 -27.44 -6.74 -10.04
C ALA A 353 -26.89 -5.48 -10.72
N LEU A 354 -26.69 -5.51 -12.04
CA LEU A 354 -26.25 -4.33 -12.80
C LEU A 354 -27.34 -3.25 -12.87
N ASP A 355 -28.61 -3.63 -13.00
CA ASP A 355 -29.75 -2.71 -12.88
C ASP A 355 -29.78 -2.04 -11.51
N ASP A 356 -29.59 -2.82 -10.44
CA ASP A 356 -29.59 -2.33 -9.05
C ASP A 356 -28.43 -1.35 -8.76
N LEU A 357 -27.22 -1.65 -9.26
CA LEU A 357 -26.08 -0.74 -9.20
C LEU A 357 -26.38 0.58 -9.93
N GLY A 358 -26.92 0.51 -11.15
CA GLY A 358 -27.30 1.68 -11.94
C GLY A 358 -28.37 2.54 -11.26
N ASN A 359 -29.40 1.90 -10.69
CA ASN A 359 -30.44 2.56 -9.90
C ASN A 359 -29.89 3.21 -8.62
N SER A 360 -28.82 2.65 -8.06
CA SER A 360 -28.12 3.16 -6.88
C SER A 360 -27.06 4.22 -7.21
N SER A 361 -26.92 4.61 -8.48
CA SER A 361 -25.88 5.55 -8.97
C SER A 361 -24.45 5.06 -8.75
N ILE A 362 -24.24 3.74 -8.85
CA ILE A 362 -22.94 3.08 -8.75
C ILE A 362 -22.56 2.55 -10.13
N TYR A 363 -21.47 3.08 -10.69
CA TYR A 363 -21.09 2.85 -12.08
C TYR A 363 -19.70 2.22 -12.17
N PRO A 364 -19.55 0.92 -11.84
CA PRO A 364 -18.27 0.24 -12.00
C PRO A 364 -17.94 0.14 -13.50
N SER A 365 -16.74 0.56 -13.89
CA SER A 365 -16.31 0.44 -15.29
C SER A 365 -15.85 -0.97 -15.64
N THR A 366 -15.56 -1.79 -14.64
CA THR A 366 -15.16 -3.18 -14.79
C THR A 366 -16.11 -4.10 -14.03
N ILE A 367 -16.53 -5.19 -14.67
CA ILE A 367 -17.19 -6.32 -14.00
C ILE A 367 -16.33 -7.58 -14.11
N ILE A 368 -16.24 -8.35 -13.04
CA ILE A 368 -15.65 -9.68 -13.02
C ILE A 368 -16.76 -10.69 -12.72
N ILE A 369 -17.12 -11.46 -13.74
CA ILE A 369 -18.00 -12.63 -13.63
C ILE A 369 -17.15 -13.75 -13.02
N ASP A 370 -17.23 -13.88 -11.70
CA ASP A 370 -16.45 -14.83 -10.92
C ASP A 370 -16.94 -16.28 -11.13
N ASP A 371 -16.39 -17.24 -10.39
CA ASP A 371 -16.67 -18.67 -10.48
C ASP A 371 -18.19 -18.97 -10.56
N GLY A 372 -18.59 -19.86 -11.47
CA GLY A 372 -19.97 -20.35 -11.66
C GLY A 372 -20.52 -20.23 -13.08
N TRP A 373 -19.85 -19.49 -13.98
CA TRP A 373 -20.33 -19.28 -15.36
C TRP A 373 -20.03 -20.44 -16.32
N GLN A 374 -19.03 -21.26 -16.01
CA GLN A 374 -18.43 -22.21 -16.94
C GLN A 374 -19.33 -23.42 -17.22
N SER A 375 -19.21 -23.98 -18.42
CA SER A 375 -19.75 -25.31 -18.74
C SER A 375 -18.94 -26.41 -18.05
N THR A 376 -19.44 -26.94 -16.94
CA THR A 376 -18.75 -27.97 -16.14
C THR A 376 -19.50 -29.31 -16.09
N THR A 377 -18.76 -30.42 -15.89
CA THR A 377 -19.29 -31.74 -15.57
C THR A 377 -19.09 -32.05 -14.10
N PRO A 378 -20.10 -32.61 -13.40
CA PRO A 378 -19.97 -32.99 -12.00
C PRO A 378 -18.79 -33.95 -11.78
N PHE A 379 -17.88 -33.54 -10.91
CA PHE A 379 -16.76 -34.32 -10.42
C PHE A 379 -16.43 -33.83 -9.00
N GLY A 380 -15.80 -34.69 -8.20
CA GLY A 380 -15.53 -34.41 -6.78
C GLY A 380 -15.17 -35.66 -6.00
N SER A 381 -14.55 -35.44 -4.84
CA SER A 381 -14.37 -36.47 -3.80
C SER A 381 -15.39 -36.24 -2.68
N GLU A 382 -15.53 -37.19 -1.75
CA GLU A 382 -16.37 -36.98 -0.55
C GLU A 382 -15.94 -35.75 0.26
N THR A 383 -14.64 -35.46 0.29
CA THR A 383 -14.07 -34.32 1.06
C THR A 383 -14.05 -33.01 0.29
N PHE A 384 -14.25 -33.05 -1.02
CA PHE A 384 -14.37 -31.87 -1.90
C PHE A 384 -15.34 -32.20 -3.05
N PRO A 385 -16.65 -32.14 -2.78
CA PRO A 385 -17.68 -32.61 -3.72
C PRO A 385 -17.85 -31.72 -4.96
N ASN A 386 -17.38 -30.47 -4.91
CA ASN A 386 -17.58 -29.48 -5.97
C ASN A 386 -16.35 -29.29 -6.88
N GLN A 387 -15.47 -30.29 -7.00
CA GLN A 387 -14.32 -30.23 -7.94
C GLN A 387 -14.78 -30.55 -9.36
N HIS A 388 -15.72 -29.80 -9.93
CA HIS A 388 -16.22 -30.09 -11.25
C HIS A 388 -15.13 -29.99 -12.33
N ARG A 389 -15.37 -30.55 -13.51
CA ARG A 389 -14.42 -30.52 -14.63
C ARG A 389 -14.89 -29.61 -15.73
N TRP A 390 -13.98 -28.88 -16.34
CA TRP A 390 -14.32 -27.96 -17.42
C TRP A 390 -14.51 -28.70 -18.74
N SER A 391 -15.57 -28.37 -19.49
CA SER A 391 -15.99 -29.15 -20.65
C SER A 391 -16.01 -28.39 -21.98
N ARG A 392 -16.29 -27.08 -21.96
CA ARG A 392 -16.37 -26.22 -23.16
C ARG A 392 -15.92 -24.81 -22.81
N PHE A 393 -15.39 -24.08 -23.80
CA PHE A 393 -15.06 -22.67 -23.61
C PHE A 393 -16.31 -21.80 -23.36
N GLU A 394 -17.42 -22.12 -24.03
CA GLU A 394 -18.69 -21.41 -23.85
C GLU A 394 -19.29 -21.60 -22.44
N ALA A 395 -19.98 -20.57 -21.97
CA ALA A 395 -20.70 -20.56 -20.70
C ALA A 395 -21.77 -21.66 -20.63
N SER A 396 -22.14 -22.03 -19.41
CA SER A 396 -23.18 -23.02 -19.15
C SER A 396 -24.50 -22.57 -19.80
N SER A 397 -25.04 -23.36 -20.73
CA SER A 397 -26.33 -23.06 -21.39
C SER A 397 -27.52 -23.06 -20.42
N THR A 398 -27.33 -23.55 -19.19
CA THR A 398 -28.36 -23.51 -18.13
C THR A 398 -28.37 -22.15 -17.43
N SER A 399 -27.20 -21.64 -17.06
CA SER A 399 -27.07 -20.37 -16.32
C SER A 399 -26.97 -19.16 -17.25
N PHE A 400 -26.47 -19.36 -18.46
CA PHE A 400 -26.20 -18.36 -19.51
C PHE A 400 -26.72 -18.88 -20.86
N PRO A 401 -28.05 -19.03 -21.03
CA PRO A 401 -28.64 -19.62 -22.24
C PRO A 401 -28.33 -18.84 -23.53
N GLU A 402 -27.99 -17.56 -23.43
CA GLU A 402 -27.58 -16.71 -24.57
C GLU A 402 -26.09 -16.85 -24.96
N GLY A 403 -25.25 -17.46 -24.12
CA GLY A 403 -23.79 -17.50 -24.30
C GLY A 403 -23.09 -16.17 -23.99
N LEU A 404 -21.75 -16.19 -23.92
CA LEU A 404 -20.96 -15.03 -23.51
C LEU A 404 -21.01 -13.86 -24.52
N GLY A 405 -21.07 -14.16 -25.82
CA GLY A 405 -21.09 -13.14 -26.87
C GLY A 405 -22.32 -12.24 -26.80
N ASP A 406 -23.51 -12.83 -26.81
CA ASP A 406 -24.77 -12.09 -26.72
C ASP A 406 -24.94 -11.41 -25.36
N LEU A 407 -24.48 -12.05 -24.28
CA LEU A 407 -24.45 -11.43 -22.95
C LEU A 407 -23.59 -10.17 -22.95
N SER A 408 -22.36 -10.24 -23.47
CA SER A 408 -21.44 -9.09 -23.50
C SER A 408 -22.00 -7.95 -24.35
N LEU A 409 -22.60 -8.25 -25.50
CA LEU A 409 -23.31 -7.26 -26.34
C LEU A 409 -24.47 -6.61 -25.57
N ARG A 410 -25.25 -7.41 -24.84
CA ARG A 410 -26.35 -6.90 -24.02
C ARG A 410 -25.83 -6.00 -22.90
N ILE A 411 -24.76 -6.40 -22.21
CA ILE A 411 -24.15 -5.62 -21.13
C ILE A 411 -23.67 -4.27 -21.67
N ARG A 412 -22.89 -4.24 -22.75
CA ARG A 412 -22.38 -3.00 -23.35
C ARG A 412 -23.49 -2.07 -23.83
N LYS A 413 -24.60 -2.64 -24.32
CA LYS A 413 -25.76 -1.87 -24.78
C LYS A 413 -26.59 -1.29 -23.63
N SER A 414 -26.83 -2.08 -22.58
CA SER A 414 -27.69 -1.70 -21.46
C SER A 414 -26.96 -0.87 -20.39
N TYR A 415 -25.66 -1.09 -20.23
CA TYR A 415 -24.84 -0.49 -19.18
C TYR A 415 -23.58 0.13 -19.80
N PRO A 416 -23.70 1.26 -20.53
CA PRO A 416 -22.61 1.86 -21.29
C PRO A 416 -21.44 2.36 -20.44
N TRP A 417 -21.60 2.43 -19.11
CA TRP A 417 -20.52 2.73 -18.18
C TRP A 417 -19.54 1.55 -17.99
N ILE A 418 -19.94 0.32 -18.33
CA ILE A 418 -19.08 -0.86 -18.26
C ILE A 418 -18.19 -0.92 -19.51
N ARG A 419 -16.90 -0.72 -19.30
CA ARG A 419 -15.84 -0.77 -20.32
C ARG A 419 -15.25 -2.17 -20.41
N ASN A 420 -15.00 -2.76 -19.25
CA ASN A 420 -14.34 -4.05 -19.12
C ASN A 420 -15.28 -5.12 -18.58
N ILE A 421 -15.32 -6.25 -19.29
CA ILE A 421 -16.04 -7.45 -18.89
C ILE A 421 -14.97 -8.52 -18.74
N GLY A 422 -14.77 -9.00 -17.52
CA GLY A 422 -13.84 -10.06 -17.22
C GLY A 422 -14.50 -11.30 -16.66
N VAL A 423 -13.80 -12.43 -16.78
CA VAL A 423 -14.25 -13.72 -16.27
C VAL A 423 -13.18 -14.38 -15.41
N TRP A 424 -13.62 -15.15 -14.41
CA TRP A 424 -12.74 -16.01 -13.62
C TRP A 424 -12.48 -17.34 -14.34
N HIS A 425 -11.25 -17.86 -14.24
CA HIS A 425 -10.94 -19.25 -14.56
C HIS A 425 -9.73 -19.76 -13.76
N GLY A 426 -9.68 -21.07 -13.54
CA GLY A 426 -8.52 -21.73 -12.91
C GLY A 426 -7.39 -22.04 -13.89
N ILE A 427 -6.20 -22.31 -13.36
CA ILE A 427 -5.02 -22.64 -14.16
C ILE A 427 -5.17 -23.95 -14.92
N PHE A 428 -5.74 -24.99 -14.30
CA PHE A 428 -5.94 -26.28 -14.96
C PHE A 428 -7.35 -26.43 -15.59
N GLY A 429 -8.04 -25.31 -15.79
CA GLY A 429 -9.45 -25.27 -16.15
C GLY A 429 -10.31 -24.99 -14.93
N TYR A 430 -11.19 -25.92 -14.56
CA TYR A 430 -11.98 -25.80 -13.33
C TYR A 430 -11.33 -26.54 -12.16
N TRP A 431 -11.93 -26.48 -10.96
CA TRP A 431 -11.38 -27.07 -9.73
C TRP A 431 -10.95 -28.54 -9.82
N GLY A 432 -11.53 -29.34 -10.72
CA GLY A 432 -11.19 -30.74 -10.99
C GLY A 432 -10.46 -31.01 -12.31
N GLY A 433 -9.99 -29.97 -13.01
CA GLY A 433 -9.30 -30.05 -14.30
C GLY A 433 -10.25 -30.03 -15.50
N ILE A 434 -9.88 -30.74 -16.56
CA ILE A 434 -10.61 -30.86 -17.83
C ILE A 434 -11.39 -32.18 -17.90
N GLU A 435 -12.58 -32.15 -18.50
CA GLU A 435 -13.36 -33.35 -18.80
C GLU A 435 -12.83 -34.05 -20.06
N PRO A 436 -12.30 -35.29 -20.00
CA PRO A 436 -11.66 -35.94 -21.15
C PRO A 436 -12.57 -36.15 -22.36
N GLU A 437 -13.85 -36.45 -22.12
CA GLU A 437 -14.81 -36.72 -23.20
C GLU A 437 -15.54 -35.48 -23.69
N SER A 438 -15.11 -34.31 -23.23
CA SER A 438 -15.69 -33.04 -23.62
C SER A 438 -15.11 -32.49 -24.92
N GLU A 439 -15.61 -31.34 -25.35
CA GLU A 439 -15.08 -30.64 -26.52
C GLU A 439 -13.62 -30.25 -26.31
N ILE A 440 -13.29 -29.70 -25.13
CA ILE A 440 -11.91 -29.37 -24.76
C ILE A 440 -11.06 -30.65 -24.74
N GLY A 441 -11.53 -31.70 -24.05
CA GLY A 441 -10.75 -32.92 -23.86
C GLY A 441 -10.45 -33.70 -25.15
N ARG A 442 -11.29 -33.54 -26.18
CA ARG A 442 -11.05 -34.12 -27.52
C ARG A 442 -10.18 -33.25 -28.42
N LYS A 443 -10.14 -31.94 -28.20
CA LYS A 443 -9.40 -30.97 -29.05
C LYS A 443 -7.93 -30.83 -28.66
N TYR A 444 -7.60 -31.02 -27.38
CA TYR A 444 -6.25 -30.87 -26.86
C TYR A 444 -5.78 -32.15 -26.20
N LYS A 445 -4.49 -32.43 -26.30
CA LYS A 445 -3.87 -33.56 -25.62
C LYS A 445 -3.94 -33.34 -24.10
N LEU A 446 -4.52 -34.30 -23.40
CA LEU A 446 -4.60 -34.29 -21.94
C LEU A 446 -3.51 -35.16 -21.32
N ARG A 447 -3.09 -34.77 -20.11
CA ARG A 447 -2.22 -35.53 -19.22
C ARG A 447 -2.93 -35.72 -17.88
N TRP A 448 -2.91 -36.94 -17.35
CA TRP A 448 -3.35 -37.19 -15.98
C TRP A 448 -2.24 -36.82 -15.00
N VAL A 449 -2.57 -36.05 -13.96
CA VAL A 449 -1.64 -35.67 -12.89
C VAL A 449 -2.21 -36.04 -11.53
N GLU A 450 -1.32 -36.45 -10.62
CA GLU A 450 -1.65 -36.60 -9.21
C GLU A 450 -1.40 -35.29 -8.47
N ILE A 451 -2.27 -34.98 -7.51
CA ILE A 451 -2.16 -33.80 -6.64
C ILE A 451 -1.70 -34.25 -5.26
N ASN A 452 -0.72 -33.55 -4.68
CA ASN A 452 -0.18 -33.77 -3.35
C ASN A 452 -1.10 -33.18 -2.27
N ASN A 453 -2.39 -33.49 -2.35
CA ASN A 453 -3.40 -33.13 -1.37
C ASN A 453 -4.35 -34.33 -1.22
N THR A 454 -4.31 -34.98 -0.06
CA THR A 454 -5.08 -36.19 0.25
C THR A 454 -6.60 -36.00 0.21
N ARG A 455 -7.09 -34.76 0.22
CA ARG A 455 -8.52 -34.45 0.08
C ARG A 455 -8.97 -34.27 -1.37
N ARG A 456 -8.03 -34.26 -2.34
CA ARG A 456 -8.32 -34.03 -3.76
C ARG A 456 -8.00 -35.27 -4.60
N SER A 457 -8.80 -35.47 -5.62
CA SER A 457 -8.52 -36.48 -6.64
C SER A 457 -7.43 -35.96 -7.60
N GLY A 458 -6.78 -36.87 -8.32
CA GLY A 458 -6.02 -36.49 -9.52
C GLY A 458 -6.94 -35.82 -10.56
N MET A 459 -6.33 -35.14 -11.52
CA MET A 459 -7.05 -34.37 -12.54
C MET A 459 -6.43 -34.53 -13.91
N TRP A 460 -7.24 -34.33 -14.95
CA TRP A 460 -6.76 -34.20 -16.31
C TRP A 460 -6.42 -32.74 -16.59
N VAL A 461 -5.19 -32.48 -17.03
CA VAL A 461 -4.68 -31.15 -17.39
C VAL A 461 -4.26 -31.14 -18.86
N ILE A 462 -4.05 -29.96 -19.44
CA ILE A 462 -3.54 -29.84 -20.80
C ILE A 462 -2.05 -30.22 -20.81
N ASP A 463 -1.64 -31.07 -21.74
CA ASP A 463 -0.24 -31.48 -21.88
C ASP A 463 0.64 -30.32 -22.39
N VAL A 464 1.93 -30.36 -22.04
CA VAL A 464 2.92 -29.32 -22.40
C VAL A 464 2.97 -28.99 -23.89
N CYS A 465 2.65 -29.93 -24.78
CA CYS A 465 2.69 -29.69 -26.22
C CYS A 465 1.49 -28.87 -26.74
N ASP A 466 0.40 -28.78 -25.99
CA ASP A 466 -0.84 -28.10 -26.38
C ASP A 466 -1.19 -26.90 -25.49
N VAL A 467 -0.55 -26.73 -24.32
CA VAL A 467 -0.92 -25.70 -23.33
C VAL A 467 -0.93 -24.28 -23.90
N ARG A 468 0.06 -23.94 -24.74
CA ARG A 468 0.09 -22.62 -25.41
C ARG A 468 -1.09 -22.43 -26.36
N ARG A 469 -1.33 -23.42 -27.24
CA ARG A 469 -2.46 -23.40 -28.17
C ARG A 469 -3.79 -23.34 -27.44
N PHE A 470 -3.92 -24.04 -26.32
CA PHE A 470 -5.11 -24.02 -25.49
C PHE A 470 -5.41 -22.63 -24.94
N TYR A 471 -4.43 -21.94 -24.34
CA TYR A 471 -4.66 -20.58 -23.82
C TYR A 471 -4.87 -19.55 -24.93
N ASP A 472 -4.14 -19.63 -26.04
CA ASP A 472 -4.37 -18.74 -27.18
C ASP A 472 -5.78 -18.93 -27.77
N ASP A 473 -6.22 -20.18 -27.98
CA ASP A 473 -7.56 -20.48 -28.48
C ASP A 473 -8.66 -20.05 -27.46
N PHE A 474 -8.43 -20.27 -26.16
CA PHE A 474 -9.39 -19.88 -25.12
C PHE A 474 -9.51 -18.35 -25.02
N TYR A 475 -8.39 -17.63 -24.98
CA TYR A 475 -8.39 -16.18 -24.87
C TYR A 475 -8.86 -15.51 -26.16
N SER A 476 -8.58 -16.08 -27.33
CA SER A 476 -9.21 -15.64 -28.58
C SER A 476 -10.73 -15.78 -28.51
N PHE A 477 -11.25 -16.91 -28.03
CA PHE A 477 -12.69 -17.10 -27.83
C PHE A 477 -13.30 -16.06 -26.86
N LEU A 478 -12.62 -15.77 -25.75
CA LEU A 478 -13.07 -14.75 -24.80
C LEU A 478 -13.12 -13.36 -25.46
N VAL A 479 -12.06 -12.96 -26.16
CA VAL A 479 -11.99 -11.67 -26.88
C VAL A 479 -13.07 -11.58 -27.96
N ASP A 480 -13.26 -12.63 -28.75
CA ASP A 480 -14.31 -12.72 -29.77
C ASP A 480 -15.72 -12.64 -29.15
N SER A 481 -15.87 -13.11 -27.91
CA SER A 481 -17.11 -13.01 -27.12
C SER A 481 -17.28 -11.65 -26.43
N GLY A 482 -16.35 -10.71 -26.62
CA GLY A 482 -16.41 -9.36 -26.04
C GLY A 482 -15.89 -9.24 -24.60
N ILE A 483 -15.25 -10.29 -24.08
CA ILE A 483 -14.54 -10.32 -22.78
C ILE A 483 -13.13 -9.76 -22.98
N ASN A 484 -12.69 -8.86 -22.12
CA ASN A 484 -11.42 -8.14 -22.29
C ASN A 484 -10.60 -8.02 -20.99
N ALA A 485 -10.97 -8.76 -19.95
CA ALA A 485 -10.20 -8.91 -18.72
C ALA A 485 -10.32 -10.35 -18.18
N VAL A 486 -9.38 -10.79 -17.35
CA VAL A 486 -9.47 -12.12 -16.70
C VAL A 486 -8.98 -12.12 -15.26
N LYS A 487 -9.62 -12.93 -14.42
CA LYS A 487 -9.11 -13.32 -13.10
C LYS A 487 -8.63 -14.77 -13.20
N LEU A 488 -7.31 -14.95 -13.22
CA LEU A 488 -6.67 -16.27 -13.30
C LEU A 488 -6.37 -16.78 -11.89
N ASP A 489 -7.02 -17.85 -11.51
CA ASP A 489 -7.00 -18.36 -10.14
C ASP A 489 -6.40 -19.76 -10.04
N THR A 490 -6.29 -20.27 -8.80
CA THR A 490 -5.78 -21.60 -8.46
C THR A 490 -4.35 -21.87 -8.94
N GLN A 491 -3.55 -20.84 -9.22
CA GLN A 491 -2.25 -20.99 -9.88
C GLN A 491 -1.26 -21.86 -9.07
N GLY A 492 -1.32 -21.79 -7.74
CA GLY A 492 -0.53 -22.64 -6.84
C GLY A 492 -0.79 -24.14 -6.96
N LEU A 493 -1.82 -24.57 -7.72
CA LEU A 493 -2.03 -25.98 -8.03
C LEU A 493 -0.85 -26.58 -8.83
N LEU A 494 -0.10 -25.73 -9.54
CA LEU A 494 1.16 -26.11 -10.17
C LEU A 494 2.18 -26.66 -9.17
N ASP A 495 2.30 -26.04 -7.99
CA ASP A 495 3.23 -26.49 -6.93
C ASP A 495 2.68 -27.70 -6.15
N ASP A 496 1.35 -27.92 -6.21
CA ASP A 496 0.67 -29.08 -5.62
C ASP A 496 0.74 -30.35 -6.48
N LEU A 497 1.20 -30.29 -7.73
CA LEU A 497 1.46 -31.51 -8.52
C LEU A 497 2.37 -32.45 -7.72
N LYS A 498 2.06 -33.75 -7.67
CA LYS A 498 2.77 -34.71 -6.79
C LYS A 498 4.09 -35.18 -7.38
N ASN A 499 4.16 -35.40 -8.69
CA ASN A 499 5.34 -35.97 -9.35
C ASN A 499 6.37 -34.89 -9.73
N ALA A 500 7.65 -35.17 -9.53
CA ALA A 500 8.75 -34.26 -9.90
C ALA A 500 8.83 -34.00 -11.41
N LYS A 501 8.60 -35.05 -12.22
CA LYS A 501 8.55 -34.92 -13.67
C LYS A 501 7.44 -33.97 -14.13
N ASP A 502 6.25 -34.10 -13.56
CA ASP A 502 5.12 -33.24 -13.91
C ASP A 502 5.39 -31.79 -13.54
N ARG A 503 5.97 -31.51 -12.37
CA ARG A 503 6.37 -30.13 -12.01
C ARG A 503 7.44 -29.57 -12.94
N ARG A 504 8.48 -30.36 -13.24
CA ARG A 504 9.58 -29.95 -14.14
C ARG A 504 9.09 -29.59 -15.54
N GLU A 505 8.11 -30.32 -16.06
CA GLU A 505 7.59 -30.11 -17.41
C GLU A 505 6.45 -29.08 -17.45
N LEU A 506 5.46 -29.17 -16.54
CA LEU A 506 4.23 -28.38 -16.60
C LEU A 506 4.41 -26.97 -16.03
N ILE A 507 5.16 -26.76 -14.94
CA ILE A 507 5.32 -25.43 -14.32
C ILE A 507 5.86 -24.39 -15.32
N PRO A 508 7.05 -24.59 -15.94
CA PRO A 508 7.55 -23.62 -16.90
C PRO A 508 6.63 -23.51 -18.14
N ALA A 509 6.10 -24.64 -18.64
CA ALA A 509 5.24 -24.61 -19.82
C ALA A 509 3.93 -23.82 -19.60
N TYR A 510 3.30 -23.96 -18.43
CA TYR A 510 2.11 -23.19 -18.07
C TYR A 510 2.43 -21.73 -17.81
N GLN A 511 3.51 -21.42 -17.08
CA GLN A 511 3.94 -20.05 -16.84
C GLN A 511 4.22 -19.32 -18.16
N ASP A 512 5.02 -19.92 -19.05
CA ASP A 512 5.35 -19.32 -20.35
C ASP A 512 4.11 -19.17 -21.25
N ALA A 513 3.24 -20.18 -21.29
CA ALA A 513 2.01 -20.12 -22.07
C ALA A 513 1.07 -19.01 -21.57
N ILE A 514 0.81 -18.97 -20.26
CA ILE A 514 -0.07 -17.97 -19.66
C ILE A 514 0.47 -16.56 -19.86
N HIS A 515 1.74 -16.30 -19.51
CA HIS A 515 2.28 -14.94 -19.59
C HIS A 515 2.23 -14.41 -21.02
N ALA A 516 2.59 -15.24 -21.99
CA ALA A 516 2.61 -14.80 -23.38
C ALA A 516 1.20 -14.72 -24.01
N SER A 517 0.26 -15.58 -23.62
CA SER A 517 -1.14 -15.50 -24.07
C SER A 517 -1.89 -14.35 -23.39
N LEU A 518 -1.68 -14.08 -22.10
CA LEU A 518 -2.29 -12.95 -21.40
C LEU A 518 -1.86 -11.61 -22.00
N LEU A 519 -0.55 -11.44 -22.19
CA LEU A 519 0.00 -10.20 -22.76
C LEU A 519 -0.57 -9.91 -24.15
N SER A 520 -0.77 -10.94 -24.98
CA SER A 520 -1.27 -10.75 -26.35
C SER A 520 -2.78 -10.48 -26.46
N HIS A 521 -3.56 -10.78 -25.42
CA HIS A 521 -5.03 -10.67 -25.47
C HIS A 521 -5.62 -9.64 -24.50
N PHE A 522 -5.01 -9.46 -23.33
CA PHE A 522 -5.57 -8.64 -22.23
C PHE A 522 -4.64 -7.53 -21.75
N GLU A 523 -3.38 -7.53 -22.17
CA GLU A 523 -2.37 -6.55 -21.73
C GLU A 523 -2.23 -6.58 -20.18
N ASP A 524 -2.63 -5.51 -19.50
CA ASP A 524 -2.59 -5.33 -18.04
C ASP A 524 -3.91 -5.68 -17.33
N ARG A 525 -4.98 -6.01 -18.07
CA ARG A 525 -6.33 -6.32 -17.55
C ARG A 525 -6.44 -7.73 -16.98
N VAL A 526 -5.55 -8.04 -16.05
CA VAL A 526 -5.37 -9.37 -15.44
C VAL A 526 -5.29 -9.26 -13.92
N ILE A 527 -6.06 -10.11 -13.24
CA ILE A 527 -5.94 -10.38 -11.82
C ILE A 527 -5.33 -11.77 -11.62
N SER A 528 -4.08 -11.82 -11.16
CA SER A 528 -3.34 -13.04 -10.82
C SER A 528 -3.66 -13.47 -9.39
N CYS A 529 -4.48 -14.51 -9.25
CA CYS A 529 -4.98 -15.00 -7.97
C CYS A 529 -4.39 -16.38 -7.62
N MET A 530 -4.25 -16.64 -6.31
CA MET A 530 -3.69 -17.89 -5.74
C MET A 530 -2.29 -18.21 -6.26
N SER A 531 -1.48 -17.18 -6.50
CA SER A 531 -0.25 -17.26 -7.28
C SER A 531 1.02 -16.99 -6.47
N GLN A 532 0.95 -16.93 -5.13
CA GLN A 532 2.09 -16.65 -4.26
C GLN A 532 2.93 -17.89 -3.91
N TYR A 533 3.04 -18.85 -4.83
CA TYR A 533 3.96 -19.98 -4.65
C TYR A 533 5.40 -19.59 -5.05
N PRO A 534 6.45 -20.14 -4.41
CA PRO A 534 7.81 -19.62 -4.55
C PRO A 534 8.33 -19.58 -5.99
N ALA A 535 8.04 -20.61 -6.80
CA ALA A 535 8.48 -20.67 -8.19
C ALA A 535 7.79 -19.63 -9.10
N ASN A 536 6.66 -19.04 -8.67
CA ASN A 536 6.01 -17.94 -9.39
C ASN A 536 6.56 -16.59 -8.98
N ILE A 537 6.69 -16.34 -7.68
CA ILE A 537 7.14 -15.06 -7.12
C ILE A 537 8.50 -14.65 -7.72
N PHE A 538 9.40 -15.62 -7.87
CA PHE A 538 10.74 -15.41 -8.40
C PHE A 538 10.87 -15.78 -9.88
N SER A 539 9.76 -16.04 -10.58
CA SER A 539 9.83 -16.22 -12.03
C SER A 539 10.27 -14.89 -12.68
N PRO A 540 11.06 -14.94 -13.76
CA PRO A 540 11.47 -13.75 -14.49
C PRO A 540 10.30 -12.83 -14.88
N GLN A 541 9.17 -13.42 -15.26
CA GLN A 541 7.98 -12.71 -15.73
C GLN A 541 7.28 -11.91 -14.62
N ILE A 542 7.45 -12.30 -13.35
CA ILE A 542 6.86 -11.62 -12.19
C ILE A 542 7.87 -10.68 -11.55
N LEU A 543 9.10 -11.14 -11.36
CA LEU A 543 10.13 -10.45 -10.58
C LEU A 543 10.76 -9.27 -11.33
N LEU A 544 10.97 -9.40 -12.65
CA LEU A 544 11.77 -8.45 -13.45
C LEU A 544 10.90 -7.67 -14.43
N SER A 545 11.06 -6.36 -14.48
CA SER A 545 10.43 -5.53 -15.50
C SER A 545 11.05 -5.80 -16.87
N SER A 546 10.20 -5.98 -17.88
CA SER A 546 10.67 -5.96 -19.27
C SER A 546 10.96 -4.51 -19.65
N SER A 547 12.22 -4.19 -19.96
CA SER A 547 12.66 -2.85 -20.41
C SER A 547 11.92 -2.34 -21.66
N ALA A 548 11.17 -3.20 -22.35
CA ALA A 548 10.35 -2.85 -23.50
C ALA A 548 8.94 -2.32 -23.15
N HIS A 549 8.38 -2.61 -21.95
CA HIS A 549 6.99 -2.27 -21.60
C HIS A 549 6.82 -2.00 -20.09
N PRO A 550 7.39 -0.90 -19.54
CA PRO A 550 7.31 -0.59 -18.12
C PRO A 550 5.89 -0.27 -17.58
N ALA A 551 4.88 -0.15 -18.47
CA ALA A 551 3.52 0.27 -18.12
C ALA A 551 2.53 -0.87 -17.81
N ASN A 552 2.86 -2.14 -18.05
CA ASN A 552 1.89 -3.25 -18.01
C ASN A 552 2.01 -4.11 -16.75
N LYS A 553 1.86 -3.51 -15.56
CA LYS A 553 1.81 -4.29 -14.31
C LYS A 553 0.46 -4.99 -14.20
N ILE A 554 0.46 -6.23 -13.72
CA ILE A 554 -0.78 -6.96 -13.43
C ILE A 554 -1.08 -6.94 -11.94
N ALA A 555 -2.36 -7.05 -11.58
CA ALA A 555 -2.76 -7.17 -10.19
C ALA A 555 -2.42 -8.58 -9.70
N MET A 556 -1.84 -8.72 -8.51
CA MET A 556 -1.64 -10.02 -7.86
C MET A 556 -2.29 -10.04 -6.48
N ARG A 557 -3.23 -10.96 -6.29
CA ARG A 557 -3.98 -11.07 -5.03
C ARG A 557 -3.00 -11.37 -3.88
N ASN A 558 -3.07 -10.53 -2.85
CA ASN A 558 -2.00 -10.35 -1.86
C ASN A 558 -2.33 -10.98 -0.48
N SER A 559 -3.49 -11.63 -0.37
CA SER A 559 -3.96 -12.35 0.82
C SER A 559 -4.85 -13.54 0.45
N ASP A 560 -5.31 -14.27 1.46
CA ASP A 560 -6.47 -15.17 1.32
C ASP A 560 -7.77 -14.37 1.12
N ASP A 561 -8.87 -15.07 0.85
CA ASP A 561 -10.19 -14.48 0.57
C ASP A 561 -10.66 -13.51 1.69
N PHE A 562 -11.33 -12.44 1.28
CA PHE A 562 -12.12 -11.59 2.18
C PHE A 562 -13.42 -12.29 2.60
N TRP A 563 -13.58 -12.53 3.90
CA TRP A 563 -14.73 -13.19 4.52
C TRP A 563 -15.64 -12.19 5.25
N PRO A 564 -16.64 -11.58 4.57
CA PRO A 564 -17.44 -10.48 5.15
C PRO A 564 -18.25 -10.85 6.39
N ASN A 565 -18.56 -12.15 6.56
CA ASN A 565 -19.42 -12.65 7.62
C ASN A 565 -18.64 -13.19 8.84
N ASP A 566 -17.31 -13.13 8.83
CA ASP A 566 -16.47 -13.58 9.93
C ASP A 566 -15.70 -12.40 10.56
N PRO A 567 -16.22 -11.84 11.68
CA PRO A 567 -15.61 -10.71 12.37
C PRO A 567 -14.13 -10.89 12.72
N ALA A 568 -13.67 -12.13 12.97
CA ALA A 568 -12.29 -12.40 13.38
C ALA A 568 -11.29 -12.23 12.23
N THR A 569 -11.76 -12.21 10.98
CA THR A 569 -10.90 -12.15 9.79
C THR A 569 -10.55 -10.73 9.36
N HIS A 570 -11.34 -9.71 9.71
CA HIS A 570 -11.18 -8.35 9.17
C HIS A 570 -9.83 -7.72 9.51
N ALA A 571 -9.48 -7.66 10.80
CA ALA A 571 -8.19 -7.11 11.23
C ALA A 571 -7.02 -7.95 10.69
N TRP A 572 -7.15 -9.28 10.70
CA TRP A 572 -6.15 -10.19 10.15
C TRP A 572 -5.92 -10.00 8.65
N HIS A 573 -6.98 -9.70 7.90
CA HIS A 573 -6.92 -9.48 6.46
C HIS A 573 -6.07 -8.24 6.12
N ILE A 574 -6.28 -7.10 6.80
CA ILE A 574 -5.47 -5.89 6.61
C ILE A 574 -4.03 -6.12 7.10
N HIS A 575 -3.88 -6.78 8.25
CA HIS A 575 -2.57 -7.14 8.79
C HIS A 575 -1.78 -7.98 7.79
N THR A 576 -2.37 -9.06 7.24
CA THR A 576 -1.72 -9.94 6.27
C THR A 576 -1.30 -9.18 5.02
N ASN A 577 -2.22 -8.41 4.43
CA ASN A 577 -1.92 -7.64 3.22
C ASN A 577 -0.77 -6.65 3.40
N SER A 578 -0.81 -5.85 4.48
CA SER A 578 0.23 -4.85 4.76
C SER A 578 1.60 -5.45 5.07
N HIS A 579 1.66 -6.66 5.63
CA HIS A 579 2.93 -7.36 5.89
C HIS A 579 3.47 -8.06 4.64
N THR A 580 2.61 -8.70 3.86
CA THR A 580 2.99 -9.32 2.58
C THR A 580 3.45 -8.27 1.56
N ALA A 581 2.91 -7.05 1.64
CA ALA A 581 3.32 -5.90 0.82
C ALA A 581 4.82 -5.55 0.94
N HIS A 582 5.48 -5.87 2.06
CA HIS A 582 6.94 -5.70 2.16
C HIS A 582 7.72 -6.56 1.16
N LEU A 583 7.16 -7.67 0.70
CA LEU A 583 7.75 -8.48 -0.37
C LEU A 583 7.16 -8.13 -1.73
N THR A 584 5.83 -8.07 -1.84
CA THR A 584 5.15 -7.99 -3.15
C THR A 584 5.34 -6.65 -3.86
N THR A 585 5.64 -5.58 -3.13
CA THR A 585 6.01 -4.28 -3.74
C THR A 585 7.38 -4.27 -4.43
N HIS A 586 8.22 -5.28 -4.18
CA HIS A 586 9.51 -5.45 -4.87
C HIS A 586 9.41 -6.24 -6.19
N LEU A 587 8.23 -6.79 -6.49
CA LEU A 587 7.96 -7.51 -7.73
C LEU A 587 7.60 -6.50 -8.83
N GLU A 588 8.47 -6.33 -9.81
CA GLU A 588 8.43 -5.17 -10.70
C GLU A 588 7.22 -5.15 -11.63
N ASN A 589 6.67 -6.31 -11.99
CA ASN A 589 5.48 -6.42 -12.86
C ASN A 589 4.16 -6.57 -12.09
N ILE A 590 4.17 -6.34 -10.78
CA ILE A 590 3.02 -6.59 -9.92
C ILE A 590 2.55 -5.33 -9.20
N ILE A 591 1.23 -5.21 -9.10
CA ILE A 591 0.55 -4.35 -8.13
C ILE A 591 -0.18 -5.27 -7.13
N PRO A 592 0.10 -5.18 -5.82
CA PRO A 592 -0.62 -5.96 -4.82
C PRO A 592 -2.12 -5.65 -4.83
N ASP A 593 -2.94 -6.68 -5.01
CA ASP A 593 -4.40 -6.61 -4.91
C ASP A 593 -4.85 -7.10 -3.53
N TRP A 594 -5.49 -6.21 -2.77
CA TRP A 594 -5.94 -6.49 -1.40
C TRP A 594 -7.32 -7.15 -1.36
N ASP A 595 -7.76 -7.74 -2.47
CA ASP A 595 -9.05 -8.41 -2.60
C ASP A 595 -10.25 -7.46 -2.48
N MET A 596 -11.38 -7.96 -2.94
CA MET A 596 -12.66 -7.29 -2.88
C MET A 596 -13.15 -7.03 -1.44
N PHE A 597 -14.09 -6.11 -1.29
CA PHE A 597 -14.77 -5.84 -0.03
C PHE A 597 -16.25 -5.47 -0.24
N GLN A 598 -17.02 -5.42 0.85
CA GLN A 598 -18.41 -4.95 0.83
C GLN A 598 -18.52 -3.54 1.42
N THR A 599 -19.14 -2.63 0.69
CA THR A 599 -19.49 -1.28 1.13
C THR A 599 -20.66 -1.32 2.12
N SER A 600 -21.54 -2.31 2.01
CA SER A 600 -22.59 -2.57 3.00
C SER A 600 -22.45 -3.99 3.54
N SER A 601 -22.07 -4.09 4.82
CA SER A 601 -21.95 -5.38 5.51
C SER A 601 -22.98 -5.50 6.62
N GLN A 602 -23.39 -6.74 6.92
CA GLN A 602 -24.20 -7.09 8.08
C GLN A 602 -23.44 -6.91 9.40
N THR A 603 -22.10 -6.98 9.37
CA THR A 603 -21.24 -6.70 10.51
C THR A 603 -20.99 -5.19 10.61
N LEU A 604 -21.56 -4.56 11.63
CA LEU A 604 -21.43 -3.11 11.86
C LEU A 604 -19.94 -2.70 11.95
N HIS A 605 -19.60 -1.52 11.42
CA HIS A 605 -18.27 -0.87 11.43
C HIS A 605 -17.23 -1.34 10.39
N TYR A 606 -17.28 -2.58 9.89
CA TYR A 606 -16.21 -3.08 9.01
C TYR A 606 -16.24 -2.58 7.56
N SER A 607 -17.37 -2.07 7.05
CA SER A 607 -17.43 -1.51 5.69
C SER A 607 -16.46 -0.34 5.52
N SER A 608 -16.56 0.68 6.39
CA SER A 608 -15.68 1.85 6.33
C SER A 608 -14.23 1.53 6.71
N TYR A 609 -14.03 0.55 7.60
CA TYR A 609 -12.72 0.02 7.96
C TYR A 609 -12.01 -0.60 6.75
N HIS A 610 -12.70 -1.45 5.98
CA HIS A 610 -12.14 -2.02 4.77
C HIS A 610 -12.00 -1.00 3.64
N ALA A 611 -12.93 -0.06 3.50
CA ALA A 611 -12.81 1.05 2.56
C ALA A 611 -11.55 1.88 2.82
N ALA A 612 -11.29 2.27 4.07
CA ALA A 612 -10.06 2.98 4.44
C ALA A 612 -8.80 2.18 4.07
N ALA A 613 -8.82 0.85 4.28
CA ALA A 613 -7.72 -0.02 3.88
C ALA A 613 -7.53 -0.10 2.37
N ARG A 614 -8.61 -0.13 1.57
CA ARG A 614 -8.52 -0.16 0.10
C ARG A 614 -8.12 1.18 -0.51
N ALA A 615 -8.40 2.30 0.15
CA ALA A 615 -7.81 3.57 -0.25
C ALA A 615 -6.26 3.54 -0.19
N LEU A 616 -5.71 2.69 0.68
CA LEU A 616 -4.27 2.52 0.92
C LEU A 616 -3.64 1.32 0.19
N SER A 617 -4.42 0.49 -0.51
CA SER A 617 -3.92 -0.76 -1.11
C SER A 617 -3.06 -0.53 -2.35
N GLY A 618 -3.27 0.61 -3.03
CA GLY A 618 -2.58 1.02 -4.25
C GLY A 618 -2.81 0.15 -5.48
N GLY A 619 -3.82 -0.71 -5.44
CA GLY A 619 -4.25 -1.55 -6.55
C GLY A 619 -5.75 -1.43 -6.81
N LEU A 620 -6.28 -2.38 -7.58
CA LEU A 620 -7.69 -2.44 -7.98
C LEU A 620 -8.64 -2.26 -6.78
N LEU A 621 -9.62 -1.38 -6.94
CA LEU A 621 -10.71 -1.23 -5.98
C LEU A 621 -11.89 -2.11 -6.43
N SER A 622 -11.98 -3.31 -5.84
CA SER A 622 -13.08 -4.24 -6.12
C SER A 622 -14.13 -4.25 -5.01
N ILE A 623 -15.39 -4.02 -5.39
CA ILE A 623 -16.56 -4.21 -4.53
C ILE A 623 -17.27 -5.52 -4.89
N THR A 624 -17.88 -6.15 -3.89
CA THR A 624 -18.64 -7.41 -4.04
C THR A 624 -19.95 -7.35 -3.25
N ASP A 625 -20.58 -6.19 -3.26
CA ASP A 625 -21.84 -5.94 -2.56
C ASP A 625 -22.96 -6.86 -3.05
N THR A 626 -23.68 -7.44 -2.08
CA THR A 626 -24.95 -8.11 -2.34
C THR A 626 -25.92 -7.09 -2.96
N PRO A 627 -26.68 -7.46 -4.02
CA PRO A 627 -27.66 -6.56 -4.60
C PRO A 627 -28.61 -5.99 -3.53
N SER A 628 -29.04 -4.75 -3.71
CA SER A 628 -29.81 -3.90 -2.78
C SER A 628 -29.10 -3.48 -1.49
N HIS A 629 -27.84 -3.89 -1.29
CA HIS A 629 -27.04 -3.56 -0.11
C HIS A 629 -25.78 -2.82 -0.54
N HIS A 630 -25.92 -1.52 -0.78
CA HIS A 630 -24.82 -0.64 -1.17
C HIS A 630 -24.72 0.57 -0.25
N ASP A 631 -23.50 0.99 0.09
CA ASP A 631 -23.24 2.27 0.75
C ASP A 631 -22.54 3.22 -0.22
N THR A 632 -23.33 4.06 -0.90
CA THR A 632 -22.82 5.05 -1.87
C THR A 632 -21.96 6.12 -1.20
N SER A 633 -22.16 6.38 0.09
CA SER A 633 -21.34 7.32 0.84
C SER A 633 -19.89 6.84 0.90
N ILE A 634 -19.65 5.54 1.14
CA ILE A 634 -18.32 4.95 1.14
C ILE A 634 -17.66 5.07 -0.25
N ILE A 635 -18.38 4.73 -1.32
CA ILE A 635 -17.84 4.80 -2.69
C ILE A 635 -17.45 6.24 -3.02
N SER A 636 -18.31 7.22 -2.70
CA SER A 636 -18.03 8.63 -2.93
C SER A 636 -16.81 9.15 -2.15
N ARG A 637 -16.44 8.52 -1.01
CA ARG A 637 -15.23 8.88 -0.25
C ARG A 637 -13.97 8.25 -0.85
N LEU A 638 -14.10 7.14 -1.60
CA LEU A 638 -13.01 6.43 -2.28
C LEU A 638 -12.68 7.01 -3.66
N SER A 639 -13.56 7.86 -4.19
CA SER A 639 -13.45 8.34 -5.56
C SER A 639 -13.71 9.84 -5.71
N CYS A 640 -13.39 10.38 -6.88
CA CYS A 640 -13.83 11.71 -7.31
C CYS A 640 -14.64 11.61 -8.60
N THR A 641 -15.47 12.63 -8.83
CA THR A 641 -16.24 12.74 -10.06
C THR A 641 -15.30 13.20 -11.18
N PRO A 642 -15.26 12.54 -12.35
CA PRO A 642 -14.46 13.03 -13.46
C PRO A 642 -14.92 14.42 -13.91
N PHE A 643 -14.00 15.23 -14.44
CA PHE A 643 -14.38 16.47 -15.10
C PHE A 643 -15.24 16.17 -16.35
N PRO A 644 -16.25 17.01 -16.68
CA PRO A 644 -17.09 16.79 -17.86
C PRO A 644 -16.25 16.82 -19.14
N SER A 645 -16.25 15.72 -19.92
CA SER A 645 -15.45 15.60 -21.15
C SER A 645 -16.25 15.81 -22.45
N SER A 646 -17.59 15.73 -22.41
CA SER A 646 -18.51 16.19 -23.47
C SER A 646 -19.97 16.15 -22.99
N LEU A 647 -20.91 16.69 -23.79
CA LEU A 647 -22.39 16.66 -23.60
C LEU A 647 -23.02 15.25 -23.57
N SER A 648 -22.25 14.17 -23.32
CA SER A 648 -22.80 12.83 -23.23
C SER A 648 -23.70 12.70 -21.99
N SER A 649 -24.93 12.24 -22.20
CA SER A 649 -25.89 11.93 -21.13
C SER A 649 -25.59 10.63 -20.38
N THR A 650 -24.48 9.95 -20.70
CA THR A 650 -24.08 8.69 -20.05
C THR A 650 -23.42 8.97 -18.70
N PRO A 651 -23.85 8.31 -17.60
CA PRO A 651 -23.15 8.40 -16.32
C PRO A 651 -21.67 8.04 -16.49
N SER A 652 -20.79 8.91 -16.01
CA SER A 652 -19.35 8.65 -16.06
C SER A 652 -18.93 7.81 -14.85
N PRO A 653 -18.21 6.70 -15.04
CA PRO A 653 -17.60 5.96 -13.95
C PRO A 653 -16.75 6.89 -13.07
N PRO A 654 -16.74 6.69 -11.74
CA PRO A 654 -15.92 7.48 -10.84
C PRO A 654 -14.42 7.20 -11.06
N THR A 655 -13.56 8.19 -10.79
CA THR A 655 -12.10 7.99 -10.75
C THR A 655 -11.69 7.60 -9.33
N ILE A 656 -10.99 6.48 -9.15
CA ILE A 656 -10.60 6.00 -7.81
C ILE A 656 -9.38 6.75 -7.28
N LEU A 657 -9.47 7.23 -6.04
CA LEU A 657 -8.40 7.91 -5.33
C LEU A 657 -7.62 6.90 -4.49
N HIS A 658 -6.39 6.58 -4.88
CA HIS A 658 -5.54 5.63 -4.17
C HIS A 658 -4.07 6.10 -4.11
N THR A 659 -3.28 5.39 -3.30
CA THR A 659 -1.85 5.67 -3.05
C THR A 659 -0.96 4.61 -3.68
N HIS A 660 0.35 4.66 -3.45
CA HIS A 660 1.15 3.44 -3.54
C HIS A 660 0.63 2.37 -2.55
N PRO A 661 0.91 1.08 -2.77
CA PRO A 661 0.55 0.04 -1.81
C PRO A 661 1.18 0.29 -0.44
N ALA A 662 0.33 0.41 0.58
CA ALA A 662 0.79 0.68 1.93
C ALA A 662 1.45 -0.54 2.58
N LYS A 663 2.42 -0.27 3.46
CA LYS A 663 3.14 -1.27 4.24
C LYS A 663 2.98 -0.99 5.73
N SER A 664 3.06 -2.02 6.57
CA SER A 664 3.07 -1.79 8.01
C SER A 664 4.34 -1.05 8.43
N THR A 665 4.22 -0.08 9.34
CA THR A 665 5.38 0.69 9.84
C THR A 665 6.32 -0.14 10.71
N SER A 666 5.84 -1.28 11.24
CA SER A 666 6.60 -2.20 12.06
C SER A 666 6.10 -3.62 11.80
N VAL A 667 7.01 -4.51 11.43
CA VAL A 667 6.73 -5.89 11.02
C VAL A 667 6.83 -6.91 12.15
N TYR A 668 7.37 -6.53 13.31
CA TYR A 668 7.67 -7.46 14.40
C TYR A 668 6.50 -7.72 15.36
N PRO A 669 5.64 -6.74 15.68
CA PRO A 669 4.44 -6.99 16.45
C PRO A 669 3.48 -7.88 15.68
N ASN A 670 2.92 -8.90 16.34
CA ASN A 670 1.89 -9.75 15.72
C ASN A 670 0.51 -9.06 15.74
N SER A 671 -0.46 -9.66 15.04
CA SER A 671 -1.85 -9.17 14.90
C SER A 671 -2.65 -9.05 16.20
N HIS A 672 -2.20 -9.66 17.30
CA HIS A 672 -2.84 -9.61 18.62
C HIS A 672 -2.15 -8.62 19.57
N SER A 673 -1.10 -7.93 19.11
CA SER A 673 -0.41 -6.93 19.92
C SER A 673 -1.37 -5.78 20.26
N PRO A 674 -1.44 -5.30 21.53
CA PRO A 674 -2.38 -4.27 21.97
C PRO A 674 -1.96 -2.88 21.46
N ARG A 675 -2.00 -2.70 20.14
CA ARG A 675 -1.57 -1.48 19.45
C ARG A 675 -2.39 -1.25 18.18
N THR A 676 -2.36 -0.01 17.73
CA THR A 676 -2.85 0.45 16.45
C THR A 676 -1.97 -0.14 15.35
N LEU A 677 -2.59 -0.75 14.36
CA LEU A 677 -1.93 -1.12 13.12
C LEU A 677 -1.74 0.16 12.30
N LYS A 678 -0.48 0.60 12.19
CA LYS A 678 -0.10 1.79 11.43
C LYS A 678 0.44 1.40 10.06
N LEU A 679 -0.17 1.93 9.00
CA LEU A 679 0.16 1.68 7.60
C LEU A 679 0.68 2.95 6.96
N GLN A 680 1.85 2.89 6.33
CA GLN A 680 2.49 4.05 5.70
C GLN A 680 2.49 3.92 4.19
N THR A 681 2.21 5.03 3.50
CA THR A 681 2.27 5.13 2.05
C THR A 681 2.42 6.60 1.58
N SER A 682 2.39 6.83 0.27
CA SER A 682 2.29 8.15 -0.33
C SER A 682 1.41 8.18 -1.57
N THR A 683 0.88 9.36 -1.90
CA THR A 683 0.14 9.59 -3.14
C THR A 683 1.01 9.29 -4.37
N LEU A 684 0.41 8.72 -5.41
CA LEU A 684 1.15 8.24 -6.60
C LEU A 684 1.87 9.37 -7.35
N GLN A 685 1.18 10.49 -7.58
CA GLN A 685 1.69 11.58 -8.44
C GLN A 685 2.52 12.60 -7.67
N THR A 686 2.16 12.88 -6.43
CA THR A 686 2.74 13.98 -5.63
C THR A 686 3.59 13.53 -4.45
N ASN A 687 3.67 12.22 -4.18
CA ASN A 687 4.44 11.65 -3.07
C ASN A 687 4.10 12.23 -1.68
N ILE A 688 2.90 12.77 -1.50
CA ILE A 688 2.40 13.27 -0.21
C ILE A 688 2.25 12.10 0.74
N LYS A 689 2.82 12.19 1.95
CA LYS A 689 2.84 11.10 2.92
C LYS A 689 1.48 10.91 3.59
N VAL A 690 1.06 9.66 3.68
CA VAL A 690 -0.22 9.23 4.24
C VAL A 690 0.03 8.15 5.29
N LEU A 691 -0.64 8.25 6.42
CA LEU A 691 -0.61 7.30 7.52
C LEU A 691 -2.03 6.80 7.81
N GLY A 692 -2.28 5.52 7.53
CA GLY A 692 -3.49 4.81 7.92
C GLY A 692 -3.33 4.21 9.32
N LEU A 693 -4.35 4.35 10.15
CA LEU A 693 -4.37 3.91 11.54
C LEU A 693 -5.61 3.04 11.75
N PHE A 694 -5.42 1.82 12.22
CA PHE A 694 -6.51 0.83 12.37
C PHE A 694 -6.47 0.23 13.77
N ASN A 695 -7.61 0.22 14.46
CA ASN A 695 -7.78 -0.56 15.67
C ASN A 695 -8.08 -2.02 15.29
N PRO A 696 -7.20 -2.99 15.62
CA PRO A 696 -7.44 -4.40 15.29
C PRO A 696 -8.41 -5.07 16.27
N PHE A 697 -8.81 -4.42 17.37
CA PHE A 697 -9.70 -4.98 18.39
C PHE A 697 -11.15 -4.56 18.16
N SER A 698 -12.04 -5.54 18.29
CA SER A 698 -13.48 -5.36 18.19
C SER A 698 -14.18 -5.17 19.55
N SER A 699 -13.42 -5.01 20.64
CA SER A 699 -13.95 -5.01 22.01
C SER A 699 -13.60 -3.79 22.85
N HIS A 700 -12.65 -2.96 22.41
CA HIS A 700 -12.21 -1.78 23.14
C HIS A 700 -11.55 -0.76 22.21
N SER A 701 -11.53 0.51 22.64
CA SER A 701 -10.81 1.60 21.99
C SER A 701 -9.32 1.55 22.28
N LEU A 702 -8.52 2.01 21.31
CA LEU A 702 -7.08 2.22 21.48
C LEU A 702 -6.74 3.71 21.44
N THR A 703 -5.83 4.13 22.31
CA THR A 703 -5.30 5.49 22.30
C THR A 703 -3.78 5.44 22.21
N GLU A 704 -3.21 6.16 21.25
CA GLU A 704 -1.76 6.25 21.04
C GLU A 704 -1.30 7.68 20.80
N ILE A 705 -0.02 7.92 21.13
CA ILE A 705 0.69 9.13 20.73
C ILE A 705 1.38 8.83 19.39
N ILE A 706 1.02 9.60 18.37
CA ILE A 706 1.55 9.56 17.00
C ILE A 706 2.44 10.78 16.79
N GLY A 707 3.49 10.67 15.98
CA GLY A 707 4.36 11.81 15.66
C GLY A 707 4.65 11.95 14.17
N LEU A 708 5.24 13.08 13.76
CA LEU A 708 5.74 13.28 12.40
C LEU A 708 6.75 12.19 11.99
N GLU A 709 7.48 11.62 12.96
CA GLU A 709 8.37 10.49 12.76
C GLU A 709 7.68 9.23 12.19
N ASP A 710 6.38 9.04 12.42
CA ASP A 710 5.60 7.93 11.84
C ASP A 710 5.35 8.14 10.32
N PHE A 711 5.38 9.39 9.83
CA PHE A 711 5.24 9.71 8.39
C PHE A 711 6.58 9.74 7.66
N PHE A 712 7.63 10.17 8.36
CA PHE A 712 8.97 10.40 7.84
C PHE A 712 10.00 9.63 8.67
N PRO A 713 9.99 8.29 8.63
CA PRO A 713 11.00 7.50 9.33
C PRO A 713 12.39 7.91 8.85
N LEU A 714 13.37 7.88 9.75
CA LEU A 714 14.77 8.16 9.39
C LEU A 714 15.25 7.10 8.39
N SER A 715 15.36 7.44 7.11
CA SER A 715 16.13 6.65 6.16
C SER A 715 17.60 7.08 6.26
N HIS A 716 18.50 6.11 6.47
CA HIS A 716 19.93 6.40 6.51
C HIS A 716 20.54 6.51 5.10
N SER A 717 19.76 6.21 4.04
CA SER A 717 20.19 6.28 2.63
C SER A 717 20.18 7.69 2.03
N LEU A 718 19.70 8.72 2.75
CA LEU A 718 19.79 10.13 2.33
C LEU A 718 21.21 10.72 2.50
N HIS A 719 22.23 9.88 2.72
CA HIS A 719 23.62 10.32 2.93
C HIS A 719 24.64 9.66 1.99
N SER A 720 24.22 8.94 0.94
CA SER A 720 25.15 8.25 0.04
C SER A 720 24.97 8.59 -1.44
N HIS A 721 25.00 9.88 -1.79
CA HIS A 721 25.53 10.34 -3.09
C HIS A 721 26.24 11.69 -2.88
N ARG A 722 27.54 11.65 -2.54
CA ARG A 722 28.41 12.83 -2.54
C ARG A 722 29.75 12.48 -3.18
N GLU A 723 29.84 12.65 -4.49
CA GLU A 723 31.07 13.02 -5.21
C GLU A 723 30.70 13.77 -6.51
N ASP A 724 29.90 14.85 -6.42
CA ASP A 724 29.98 15.91 -7.44
C ASP A 724 29.66 17.29 -6.81
N PRO A 725 30.60 18.26 -6.75
CA PRO A 725 30.39 19.52 -6.05
C PRO A 725 29.59 20.57 -6.84
N THR A 726 29.13 20.26 -8.05
CA THR A 726 28.51 21.23 -8.97
C THR A 726 27.01 21.08 -9.15
N ASP A 727 26.37 20.13 -8.46
CA ASP A 727 24.93 19.91 -8.56
C ASP A 727 24.22 20.47 -7.30
N GLU A 728 23.65 21.67 -7.43
CA GLU A 728 22.75 22.24 -6.41
C GLU A 728 21.42 21.47 -6.43
N HIS A 729 21.39 20.31 -5.78
CA HIS A 729 20.20 19.45 -5.63
C HIS A 729 19.59 19.53 -4.20
N PRO A 730 18.28 19.20 -4.04
CA PRO A 730 17.32 19.86 -3.12
C PRO A 730 17.36 19.43 -1.64
N GLU A 731 18.42 18.80 -1.16
CA GLU A 731 18.45 18.18 0.19
C GLU A 731 18.65 19.17 1.35
N THR A 732 19.18 20.37 1.08
CA THR A 732 19.23 21.45 2.08
C THR A 732 17.89 22.16 2.28
N GLN A 733 16.86 21.84 1.46
CA GLN A 733 15.53 22.44 1.54
C GLN A 733 14.52 21.59 2.35
N GLU A 734 14.71 20.28 2.53
CA GLU A 734 13.70 19.44 3.22
C GLU A 734 13.62 19.68 4.74
N THR A 735 14.75 19.99 5.39
CA THR A 735 14.78 20.16 6.85
C THR A 735 13.99 21.39 7.31
N GLY A 736 13.86 22.43 6.47
CA GLY A 736 13.08 23.63 6.75
C GLY A 736 11.58 23.50 6.47
N ASN A 737 11.10 22.35 5.99
CA ASN A 737 9.70 22.17 5.63
C ASN A 737 8.79 22.09 6.86
N GLN A 738 7.60 22.69 6.72
CA GLN A 738 6.50 22.57 7.66
C GLN A 738 5.36 21.75 7.04
N TYR A 739 4.62 21.05 7.89
CA TYR A 739 3.50 20.20 7.49
C TYR A 739 2.29 20.50 8.36
N ILE A 740 1.11 20.43 7.74
CA ILE A 740 -0.17 20.37 8.44
C ILE A 740 -0.68 18.94 8.30
N ILE A 741 -1.08 18.35 9.42
CA ILE A 741 -1.71 17.04 9.44
C ILE A 741 -3.22 17.22 9.27
N HIS A 742 -3.76 16.62 8.22
CA HIS A 742 -5.20 16.58 7.95
C HIS A 742 -5.79 15.22 8.35
N SER A 743 -6.86 15.24 9.14
CA SER A 743 -7.67 14.07 9.48
C SER A 743 -8.79 13.86 8.46
N SER A 744 -8.81 12.68 7.84
CA SER A 744 -9.82 12.30 6.84
C SER A 744 -11.22 12.07 7.43
N SER A 745 -11.30 11.70 8.71
CA SER A 745 -12.56 11.35 9.36
C SER A 745 -13.41 12.57 9.70
N ASN A 746 -12.78 13.68 10.08
CA ASN A 746 -13.47 14.86 10.61
C ASN A 746 -12.98 16.21 10.02
N ASN A 747 -12.05 16.18 9.07
CA ASN A 747 -11.43 17.36 8.42
C ASN A 747 -10.73 18.33 9.39
N GLN A 748 -10.34 17.88 10.59
CA GLN A 748 -9.50 18.67 11.49
C GLN A 748 -8.09 18.82 10.91
N LEU A 749 -7.46 19.95 11.23
CA LEU A 749 -6.08 20.26 10.87
C LEU A 749 -5.25 20.47 12.13
N SER A 750 -4.01 19.99 12.12
CA SER A 750 -3.01 20.41 13.10
C SER A 750 -2.54 21.84 12.80
N PRO A 751 -1.91 22.53 13.77
CA PRO A 751 -1.03 23.64 13.45
C PRO A 751 0.11 23.21 12.51
N PRO A 752 0.76 24.17 11.81
CA PRO A 752 1.98 23.89 11.05
C PRO A 752 3.09 23.35 11.97
N ILE A 753 3.65 22.21 11.61
CA ILE A 753 4.68 21.53 12.40
C ILE A 753 5.93 21.41 11.56
N SER A 754 7.05 21.88 12.11
CA SER A 754 8.34 21.77 11.45
C SER A 754 8.93 20.38 11.58
N LEU A 755 9.56 19.88 10.53
CA LEU A 755 10.34 18.63 10.63
C LEU A 755 11.50 18.75 11.63
N HIS A 756 11.98 19.97 11.93
CA HIS A 756 12.99 20.22 12.96
C HIS A 756 12.51 19.92 14.39
N SER A 757 11.20 19.92 14.64
CA SER A 757 10.64 19.57 15.96
C SER A 757 10.45 18.07 16.14
N ARG A 758 10.92 17.23 15.21
CA ARG A 758 10.86 15.77 15.29
C ARG A 758 11.37 15.26 16.65
N GLY A 759 10.65 14.32 17.25
CA GLY A 759 10.99 13.74 18.54
C GLY A 759 10.66 14.63 19.75
N THR A 760 10.12 15.83 19.54
CA THR A 760 9.61 16.71 20.61
C THR A 760 8.09 16.58 20.73
N ASN A 761 7.51 17.14 21.80
CA ASN A 761 6.04 17.15 21.95
C ASN A 761 5.34 17.96 20.87
N ALA A 762 6.01 18.99 20.32
CA ALA A 762 5.44 19.85 19.28
C ALA A 762 5.21 19.11 17.96
N SER A 763 5.83 17.94 17.75
CA SER A 763 5.61 17.10 16.56
C SER A 763 4.65 15.93 16.79
N ARG A 764 3.95 15.91 17.93
CA ARG A 764 3.14 14.76 18.39
C ARG A 764 1.66 15.09 18.49
N PHE A 765 0.86 14.04 18.42
CA PHE A 765 -0.59 14.06 18.46
C PHE A 765 -1.10 12.88 19.28
N ILE A 766 -2.23 13.03 19.96
CA ILE A 766 -2.97 11.89 20.49
C ILE A 766 -4.04 11.50 19.49
N ILE A 767 -4.18 10.20 19.23
CA ILE A 767 -5.33 9.66 18.52
C ILE A 767 -6.03 8.61 19.37
N THR A 768 -7.36 8.64 19.41
CA THR A 768 -8.19 7.56 19.96
C THR A 768 -9.04 6.96 18.86
N LEU A 769 -8.87 5.65 18.65
CA LEU A 769 -9.68 4.87 17.71
C LEU A 769 -10.71 4.04 18.49
N PRO A 770 -12.01 4.12 18.15
CA PRO A 770 -13.02 3.23 18.73
C PRO A 770 -12.77 1.77 18.32
N GLU A 771 -13.54 0.84 18.89
CA GLU A 771 -13.51 -0.57 18.47
C GLU A 771 -13.72 -0.72 16.95
N SER A 772 -12.87 -1.52 16.30
CA SER A 772 -12.85 -1.64 14.82
C SER A 772 -12.79 -0.28 14.09
N GLY A 773 -12.24 0.75 14.75
CA GLY A 773 -12.12 2.10 14.25
C GLY A 773 -10.90 2.28 13.36
N TRP A 774 -10.93 3.35 12.55
CA TRP A 774 -9.84 3.71 11.66
C TRP A 774 -9.70 5.24 11.57
N GLU A 775 -8.53 5.70 11.15
CA GLU A 775 -8.26 7.07 10.72
C GLU A 775 -7.24 7.06 9.59
N ILE A 776 -7.32 8.04 8.70
CA ILE A 776 -6.26 8.34 7.73
C ILE A 776 -5.79 9.77 7.95
N LEU A 777 -4.51 9.91 8.21
CA LEU A 777 -3.84 11.19 8.37
C LEU A 777 -2.98 11.49 7.15
N THR A 778 -3.05 12.72 6.65
CA THR A 778 -2.23 13.18 5.51
C THR A 778 -1.31 14.31 5.94
N ALA A 779 -0.01 14.22 5.64
CA ALA A 779 0.96 15.27 5.92
C ALA A 779 1.07 16.26 4.75
N CYS A 780 0.25 17.31 4.77
CA CYS A 780 0.17 18.31 3.72
C CYS A 780 1.27 19.36 3.87
N ARG A 781 2.15 19.51 2.87
CA ARG A 781 3.26 20.48 2.88
C ARG A 781 2.73 21.91 2.97
N VAL A 782 3.36 22.71 3.83
CA VAL A 782 3.14 24.16 3.93
C VAL A 782 4.16 24.88 3.06
N TYR A 783 3.68 25.70 2.14
CA TYR A 783 4.47 26.56 1.27
C TYR A 783 4.45 27.98 1.83
N THR A 784 5.62 28.50 2.20
CA THR A 784 5.77 29.89 2.66
C THR A 784 6.21 30.76 1.48
N ILE A 785 5.33 31.68 1.07
CA ILE A 785 5.50 32.49 -0.13
C ILE A 785 5.82 33.93 0.29
N PRO A 786 6.97 34.50 -0.14
CA PRO A 786 7.30 35.89 0.13
C PRO A 786 6.48 36.83 -0.74
N LEU A 787 5.90 37.87 -0.13
CA LEU A 787 5.15 38.91 -0.84
C LEU A 787 6.08 40.09 -1.17
N PRO A 788 6.17 40.52 -2.45
CA PRO A 788 7.00 41.65 -2.85
C PRO A 788 6.62 42.94 -2.10
N LEU A 789 7.61 43.64 -1.54
CA LEU A 789 7.42 44.94 -0.89
C LEU A 789 7.47 46.10 -1.91
N PRO A 790 6.70 47.18 -1.73
CA PRO A 790 6.91 48.42 -2.47
C PRO A 790 8.30 49.00 -2.17
N ALA A 791 8.99 49.49 -3.20
CA ALA A 791 10.38 49.98 -3.15
C ALA A 791 10.65 51.15 -2.18
N THR A 792 9.63 51.70 -1.50
CA THR A 792 9.72 52.89 -0.63
C THR A 792 9.72 52.59 0.88
N SER A 793 9.63 51.33 1.30
CA SER A 793 9.56 50.94 2.72
C SER A 793 10.94 50.61 3.32
N LEU A 794 11.66 51.63 3.81
CA LEU A 794 12.97 51.51 4.47
C LEU A 794 12.91 51.16 5.99
N SER A 795 11.80 50.64 6.49
CA SER A 795 11.67 50.24 7.91
C SER A 795 11.24 48.79 8.07
N ASN A 796 12.17 47.99 8.59
CA ASN A 796 12.14 46.55 8.91
C ASN A 796 12.07 45.56 7.72
N PRO A 797 13.13 44.77 7.45
CA PRO A 797 13.24 43.87 6.29
C PRO A 797 12.57 42.50 6.49
N ASP A 798 11.61 42.37 7.42
CA ASP A 798 10.84 41.13 7.55
C ASP A 798 9.89 41.03 6.35
N SER A 799 10.25 40.21 5.36
CA SER A 799 9.42 39.89 4.20
C SER A 799 8.03 39.47 4.70
N ARG A 800 6.96 40.15 4.27
CA ARG A 800 5.60 39.67 4.54
C ARG A 800 5.45 38.34 3.82
N THR A 801 5.29 37.25 4.55
CA THR A 801 5.06 35.92 3.97
C THR A 801 3.63 35.50 4.17
N ILE A 802 3.11 34.72 3.22
CA ILE A 802 1.87 33.96 3.40
C ILE A 802 2.19 32.47 3.34
N SER A 803 1.67 31.69 4.29
CA SER A 803 1.79 30.24 4.28
C SER A 803 0.51 29.61 3.75
N ILE A 804 0.64 28.74 2.76
CA ILE A 804 -0.47 28.03 2.11
C ILE A 804 -0.19 26.52 2.12
N SER A 805 -1.22 25.71 2.34
CA SER A 805 -1.14 24.25 2.19
C SER A 805 -2.34 23.76 1.38
N ILE A 806 -2.08 22.83 0.45
CA ILE A 806 -3.11 22.25 -0.41
C ILE A 806 -3.50 20.92 0.24
N ILE A 807 -4.73 20.87 0.77
CA ILE A 807 -5.23 19.68 1.49
C ILE A 807 -5.71 18.61 0.50
N GLY A 808 -6.21 19.03 -0.66
CA GLY A 808 -6.82 18.16 -1.68
C GLY A 808 -8.34 18.16 -1.58
N LEU A 809 -8.99 17.11 -2.09
CA LEU A 809 -10.44 17.00 -2.00
C LEU A 809 -10.88 16.59 -0.58
N LEU A 810 -11.66 17.43 0.08
CA LEU A 810 -12.25 17.15 1.39
C LEU A 810 -13.30 16.04 1.30
N GLU A 811 -13.60 15.44 2.45
CA GLU A 811 -14.59 14.35 2.58
C GLU A 811 -14.21 13.10 1.77
N LYS A 812 -12.92 12.89 1.51
CA LYS A 812 -12.36 11.67 0.91
C LYS A 812 -11.52 10.92 1.94
N PHE A 813 -11.34 9.61 1.74
CA PHE A 813 -10.36 8.86 2.52
C PHE A 813 -8.95 9.43 2.33
N ILE A 814 -8.58 9.74 1.09
CA ILE A 814 -7.28 10.31 0.72
C ILE A 814 -7.47 11.43 -0.31
N GLY A 815 -7.92 12.59 0.15
CA GLY A 815 -8.20 13.75 -0.69
C GLY A 815 -7.02 14.26 -1.51
N ALA A 816 -5.82 14.15 -0.94
CA ALA A 816 -4.57 14.58 -1.56
C ALA A 816 -4.20 13.73 -2.80
N ALA A 817 -4.73 12.51 -2.95
CA ALA A 817 -4.48 11.67 -4.11
C ALA A 817 -5.07 12.25 -5.41
N ALA A 818 -6.08 13.14 -5.30
CA ALA A 818 -6.66 13.81 -6.45
C ALA A 818 -5.72 14.85 -7.11
N ILE A 819 -4.64 15.24 -6.42
CA ILE A 819 -3.68 16.24 -6.89
C ILE A 819 -2.64 15.55 -7.77
N ILE A 820 -2.56 15.96 -9.04
CA ILE A 820 -1.52 15.51 -9.98
C ILE A 820 -0.31 16.43 -9.87
N LYS A 821 -0.54 17.75 -9.90
CA LYS A 821 0.51 18.77 -9.89
C LYS A 821 0.00 20.06 -9.24
N SER A 822 0.91 20.83 -8.65
CA SER A 822 0.61 22.16 -8.13
C SER A 822 1.78 23.13 -8.32
N SER A 823 1.50 24.41 -8.52
CA SER A 823 2.49 25.50 -8.55
C SER A 823 1.86 26.84 -8.18
N PHE A 824 2.69 27.85 -7.94
CA PHE A 824 2.27 29.17 -7.46
C PHE A 824 2.92 30.28 -8.29
N SER A 825 2.19 31.37 -8.53
CA SER A 825 2.73 32.60 -9.12
C SER A 825 2.10 33.85 -8.48
N ILE A 826 2.75 35.02 -8.57
CA ILE A 826 2.24 36.28 -8.01
C ILE A 826 2.11 37.30 -9.13
N SER A 827 0.98 38.01 -9.15
CA SER A 827 0.77 39.18 -10.02
C SER A 827 0.42 40.43 -9.19
N SER A 828 0.94 41.58 -9.59
CA SER A 828 0.61 42.89 -8.99
C SER A 828 -0.32 43.70 -9.90
N SER A 829 -1.36 44.32 -9.35
CA SER A 829 -2.20 45.24 -10.12
C SER A 829 -1.43 46.52 -10.50
N THR A 830 -1.21 46.73 -11.80
CA THR A 830 -0.63 47.98 -12.33
C THR A 830 -1.75 49.02 -12.55
N SER A 831 -2.29 49.56 -11.47
CA SER A 831 -3.12 50.77 -11.56
C SER A 831 -2.19 52.00 -11.44
N PRO A 832 -2.20 52.97 -12.37
CA PRO A 832 -1.48 54.22 -12.16
C PRO A 832 -2.08 54.92 -10.92
N PRO A 833 -1.26 55.59 -10.08
CA PRO A 833 -1.75 56.24 -8.88
C PRO A 833 -2.66 57.41 -9.28
N THR A 834 -3.98 57.19 -9.26
CA THR A 834 -4.91 58.31 -9.17
C THR A 834 -4.81 58.87 -7.76
N THR A 835 -4.57 60.17 -7.71
CA THR A 835 -4.21 60.95 -6.53
C THR A 835 -5.10 60.64 -5.32
N ASN A 836 -4.45 60.38 -4.18
CA ASN A 836 -4.99 60.13 -2.84
C ASN A 836 -5.51 58.72 -2.55
N ARG A 837 -4.59 57.78 -2.24
CA ARG A 837 -4.70 56.85 -1.11
C ARG A 837 -3.38 56.13 -0.82
N SER A 838 -3.02 56.08 0.46
CA SER A 838 -1.83 55.45 1.04
C SER A 838 -1.97 53.93 1.23
N SER A 839 -2.64 53.25 0.30
CA SER A 839 -2.86 51.80 0.37
C SER A 839 -1.89 51.08 -0.57
N PRO A 840 -1.17 50.03 -0.12
CA PRO A 840 -0.28 49.25 -0.98
C PRO A 840 -1.04 48.63 -2.17
N PRO A 841 -0.36 48.36 -3.30
CA PRO A 841 -0.99 47.72 -4.45
C PRO A 841 -1.51 46.34 -4.06
N LEU A 842 -2.75 46.04 -4.42
CA LEU A 842 -3.35 44.71 -4.24
C LEU A 842 -2.55 43.70 -5.09
N GLN A 843 -2.10 42.62 -4.44
CA GLN A 843 -1.42 41.50 -5.08
C GLN A 843 -2.37 40.32 -5.15
N THR A 844 -2.21 39.50 -6.17
CA THR A 844 -2.94 38.25 -6.33
C THR A 844 -1.95 37.11 -6.40
N LEU A 845 -2.06 36.17 -5.46
CA LEU A 845 -1.40 34.89 -5.48
C LEU A 845 -2.25 33.94 -6.35
N HIS A 846 -1.67 33.43 -7.43
CA HIS A 846 -2.29 32.42 -8.27
C HIS A 846 -1.79 31.04 -7.86
N LEU A 847 -2.73 30.16 -7.54
CA LEU A 847 -2.52 28.74 -7.32
C LEU A 847 -2.95 28.00 -8.58
N HIS A 848 -2.01 27.32 -9.23
CA HIS A 848 -2.23 26.49 -10.41
C HIS A 848 -2.25 25.02 -9.97
N LEU A 849 -3.38 24.35 -10.11
CA LEU A 849 -3.55 22.93 -9.77
C LEU A 849 -3.87 22.13 -11.02
N GLN A 850 -3.39 20.89 -11.06
CA GLN A 850 -3.90 19.87 -11.98
C GLN A 850 -4.55 18.76 -11.15
N LEU A 851 -5.84 18.50 -11.39
CA LEU A 851 -6.66 17.57 -10.60
C LEU A 851 -7.20 16.42 -11.44
N GLN A 852 -7.30 15.23 -10.84
CA GLN A 852 -7.90 14.02 -11.45
C GLN A 852 -9.42 14.09 -11.59
N GLY A 853 -10.09 14.89 -10.76
CA GLY A 853 -11.55 15.03 -10.73
C GLY A 853 -12.02 16.12 -9.80
N THR A 854 -13.34 16.27 -9.70
CA THR A 854 -14.03 17.32 -8.98
C THR A 854 -14.50 16.84 -7.60
N GLY A 855 -14.73 17.82 -6.73
CA GLY A 855 -15.20 17.65 -5.35
C GLY A 855 -15.05 18.95 -4.59
N ILE A 856 -15.06 18.87 -3.26
CA ILE A 856 -14.81 20.04 -2.40
C ILE A 856 -13.30 20.19 -2.22
N LEU A 857 -12.67 21.13 -2.92
CA LEU A 857 -11.24 21.41 -2.78
C LEU A 857 -10.97 22.18 -1.48
N GLY A 858 -10.08 21.65 -0.64
CA GLY A 858 -9.63 22.26 0.61
C GLY A 858 -8.25 22.91 0.50
N LEU A 859 -8.15 24.15 0.95
CA LEU A 859 -6.91 24.92 1.07
C LEU A 859 -6.78 25.46 2.50
N PHE A 860 -5.59 25.41 3.05
CA PHE A 860 -5.26 26.12 4.28
C PHE A 860 -4.47 27.38 3.97
N LEU A 861 -4.82 28.51 4.60
CA LEU A 861 -4.06 29.76 4.56
C LEU A 861 -3.78 30.24 5.98
N SER A 862 -2.52 30.56 6.27
CA SER A 862 -2.12 31.13 7.56
C SER A 862 -2.70 32.53 7.75
N SER A 863 -3.09 32.86 8.98
CA SER A 863 -3.47 34.22 9.33
C SER A 863 -2.29 34.98 9.96
N PRO A 864 -1.87 36.14 9.43
CA PRO A 864 -0.81 36.96 10.04
C PRO A 864 -1.17 37.50 11.44
N SER A 865 -2.46 37.54 11.78
CA SER A 865 -2.99 38.06 13.04
C SER A 865 -4.48 37.66 13.18
N PRO A 866 -5.00 37.42 14.39
CA PRO A 866 -6.43 37.21 14.63
C PRO A 866 -7.33 38.36 14.15
N SER A 867 -6.76 39.56 13.93
CA SER A 867 -7.46 40.74 13.42
C SER A 867 -7.44 40.88 11.89
N THR A 868 -6.74 40.00 11.17
CA THR A 868 -6.66 40.04 9.71
C THR A 868 -8.01 39.63 9.11
N PRO A 869 -8.52 40.31 8.08
CA PRO A 869 -9.72 39.84 7.39
C PRO A 869 -9.51 38.44 6.81
N PRO A 870 -10.57 37.63 6.69
CA PRO A 870 -10.48 36.33 6.04
C PRO A 870 -9.96 36.46 4.60
N PRO A 871 -9.24 35.45 4.07
CA PRO A 871 -8.72 35.48 2.71
C PRO A 871 -9.85 35.67 1.70
N GLN A 872 -9.58 36.41 0.61
CA GLN A 872 -10.56 36.61 -0.45
C GLN A 872 -10.13 35.85 -1.71
N ILE A 873 -10.95 34.91 -2.16
CA ILE A 873 -10.75 34.23 -3.44
C ILE A 873 -11.27 35.16 -4.55
N SER A 874 -10.37 35.65 -5.40
CA SER A 874 -10.65 36.68 -6.40
C SER A 874 -11.03 36.10 -7.77
N SER A 875 -10.49 34.93 -8.12
CA SER A 875 -10.74 34.30 -9.42
C SER A 875 -10.68 32.78 -9.37
N LEU A 876 -11.43 32.15 -10.26
CA LEU A 876 -11.40 30.70 -10.51
C LEU A 876 -11.51 30.46 -12.02
N HIS A 877 -10.57 29.70 -12.58
CA HIS A 877 -10.64 29.16 -13.94
C HIS A 877 -10.51 27.64 -13.91
N ILE A 878 -11.30 26.93 -14.71
CA ILE A 878 -11.21 25.48 -14.91
C ILE A 878 -11.09 25.22 -16.41
N SER A 879 -9.98 24.64 -16.88
CA SER A 879 -9.70 24.44 -18.31
C SER A 879 -10.01 25.69 -19.16
N HIS A 880 -9.58 26.87 -18.68
CA HIS A 880 -9.84 28.20 -19.27
C HIS A 880 -11.25 28.80 -19.11
N LEU A 881 -12.22 28.09 -18.52
CA LEU A 881 -13.56 28.64 -18.25
C LEU A 881 -13.53 29.60 -17.04
N PRO A 882 -13.90 30.88 -17.19
CA PRO A 882 -13.90 31.84 -16.09
C PRO A 882 -15.16 31.66 -15.22
N LEU A 883 -15.00 31.05 -14.05
CA LEU A 883 -16.09 30.66 -13.14
C LEU A 883 -16.13 31.50 -11.86
N SER A 884 -15.35 32.58 -11.80
CA SER A 884 -15.23 33.47 -10.64
C SER A 884 -16.57 34.02 -10.12
N HIS A 885 -17.57 34.19 -11.00
CA HIS A 885 -18.90 34.70 -10.64
C HIS A 885 -19.72 33.74 -9.76
N LEU A 886 -19.36 32.45 -9.72
CA LEU A 886 -20.02 31.42 -8.92
C LEU A 886 -19.36 31.24 -7.53
N LEU A 887 -18.13 31.73 -7.34
CA LEU A 887 -17.38 31.58 -6.08
C LEU A 887 -18.16 31.97 -4.81
N PRO A 888 -18.94 33.08 -4.76
CA PRO A 888 -19.63 33.48 -3.53
C PRO A 888 -20.66 32.46 -3.02
N GLN A 889 -21.22 31.63 -3.89
CA GLN A 889 -22.24 30.63 -3.53
C GLN A 889 -21.61 29.28 -3.12
N HIS A 890 -20.38 29.02 -3.56
CA HIS A 890 -19.73 27.71 -3.46
C HIS A 890 -18.42 27.72 -2.67
N THR A 891 -18.04 28.85 -2.07
CA THR A 891 -16.85 28.98 -1.23
C THR A 891 -17.24 29.12 0.23
N LYS A 892 -16.65 28.30 1.10
CA LYS A 892 -16.76 28.42 2.56
C LYS A 892 -15.40 28.74 3.15
N ILE A 893 -15.35 29.70 4.07
CA ILE A 893 -14.12 30.08 4.79
C ILE A 893 -14.38 29.91 6.27
N LYS A 894 -13.62 29.01 6.91
CA LYS A 894 -13.73 28.69 8.33
C LYS A 894 -12.44 29.04 9.03
N HIS A 895 -12.50 29.87 10.07
CA HIS A 895 -11.34 30.11 10.93
C HIS A 895 -11.01 28.84 11.72
N MET A 896 -9.73 28.48 11.73
CA MET A 896 -9.19 27.29 12.37
C MET A 896 -8.27 27.74 13.51
N PRO A 897 -8.82 28.01 14.73
CA PRO A 897 -8.06 28.63 15.81
C PRO A 897 -6.87 27.79 16.29
N HIS A 898 -6.96 26.47 16.20
CA HIS A 898 -5.85 25.57 16.57
C HIS A 898 -4.72 25.53 15.53
N ALA A 899 -4.97 25.99 14.31
CA ALA A 899 -4.01 26.00 13.23
C ALA A 899 -3.53 27.41 12.85
N ASP A 900 -3.98 28.44 13.59
CA ASP A 900 -3.66 29.86 13.35
C ASP A 900 -3.90 30.30 11.89
N GLY A 901 -5.05 29.89 11.32
CA GLY A 901 -5.36 30.19 9.92
C GLY A 901 -6.82 29.95 9.54
N TYR A 902 -7.06 29.89 8.22
CA TYR A 902 -8.36 29.66 7.62
C TYR A 902 -8.33 28.41 6.75
N MET A 903 -9.35 27.57 6.91
CA MET A 903 -9.71 26.56 5.91
C MET A 903 -10.62 27.22 4.87
N VAL A 904 -10.20 27.20 3.61
CA VAL A 904 -11.01 27.59 2.45
C VAL A 904 -11.46 26.32 1.74
N SER A 905 -12.76 26.18 1.54
CA SER A 905 -13.37 25.05 0.83
C SER A 905 -14.10 25.57 -0.41
N ILE A 906 -13.77 25.06 -1.59
CA ILE A 906 -14.36 25.43 -2.88
C ILE A 906 -15.04 24.19 -3.47
N ASP A 907 -16.37 24.23 -3.62
CA ASP A 907 -17.14 23.11 -4.18
C ASP A 907 -17.10 23.15 -5.72
N LEU A 908 -16.09 22.49 -6.30
CA LEU A 908 -15.87 22.46 -7.74
C LEU A 908 -16.98 21.71 -8.49
N SER A 909 -17.57 20.69 -7.86
CA SER A 909 -18.68 19.92 -8.46
C SER A 909 -19.91 20.79 -8.62
N SER A 910 -20.37 21.45 -7.56
CA SER A 910 -21.54 22.33 -7.62
C SER A 910 -21.35 23.53 -8.55
N ILE A 911 -20.13 24.06 -8.66
CA ILE A 911 -19.80 25.13 -9.61
C ILE A 911 -19.98 24.66 -11.06
N LEU A 912 -19.45 23.48 -11.40
CA LEU A 912 -19.56 22.94 -12.76
C LEU A 912 -21.01 22.58 -13.11
N ASP A 913 -21.75 22.00 -12.18
CA ASP A 913 -23.18 21.69 -12.36
C ASP A 913 -23.99 22.98 -12.63
N SER A 914 -23.74 24.03 -11.85
CA SER A 914 -24.39 25.34 -12.03
C SER A 914 -24.03 25.99 -13.37
N SER A 915 -22.77 25.86 -13.81
CA SER A 915 -22.33 26.38 -15.10
C SER A 915 -22.99 25.67 -16.28
N SER A 916 -23.19 24.36 -16.20
CA SER A 916 -23.83 23.56 -17.26
C SER A 916 -25.31 23.91 -17.47
N SER A 917 -25.97 24.43 -16.43
CA SER A 917 -27.37 24.90 -16.49
C SER A 917 -27.53 26.27 -17.15
N SER A 918 -26.42 27.00 -17.35
CA SER A 918 -26.37 28.29 -18.06
C SER A 918 -25.81 28.08 -19.47
N ASN A 919 -26.57 28.41 -20.51
CA ASN A 919 -26.25 28.18 -21.94
C ASN A 919 -24.93 28.87 -22.42
N HIS A 920 -23.76 28.35 -22.08
CA HIS A 920 -22.49 28.69 -22.72
C HIS A 920 -21.74 27.39 -23.06
N GLY A 921 -21.63 27.11 -24.36
CA GLY A 921 -21.13 25.84 -24.90
C GLY A 921 -19.63 25.63 -24.71
N PHE A 922 -19.26 24.37 -24.51
CA PHE A 922 -17.90 23.86 -24.65
C PHE A 922 -17.57 23.76 -26.15
N ASP A 923 -16.78 24.70 -26.68
CA ASP A 923 -16.16 24.57 -28.01
C ASP A 923 -14.67 24.26 -27.83
N SER A 924 -14.31 22.98 -27.94
CA SER A 924 -12.92 22.52 -27.90
C SER A 924 -12.35 22.31 -29.30
N HIS A 925 -12.44 23.32 -30.18
CA HIS A 925 -11.62 23.38 -31.40
C HIS A 925 -11.39 24.84 -31.84
N SER A 926 -10.27 25.42 -31.41
CA SER A 926 -9.67 26.52 -32.18
C SER A 926 -8.14 26.41 -32.17
N HIS A 927 -7.61 25.86 -33.26
CA HIS A 927 -6.25 26.17 -33.68
C HIS A 927 -6.23 27.66 -34.06
N SER A 928 -5.56 28.50 -33.28
CA SER A 928 -5.21 29.86 -33.71
C SER A 928 -3.71 29.94 -33.99
N GLN A 929 -3.39 29.92 -35.29
CA GLN A 929 -2.17 30.52 -35.79
C GLN A 929 -2.26 32.03 -35.61
N SER A 930 -1.36 32.63 -34.84
CA SER A 930 -1.00 34.05 -35.01
C SER A 930 0.47 34.26 -34.69
N GLY A 931 1.28 34.45 -35.73
CA GLY A 931 2.66 34.87 -35.58
C GLY A 931 2.76 36.32 -35.12
N SER A 932 3.67 36.58 -34.20
CA SER A 932 4.28 37.89 -34.03
C SER A 932 5.77 37.73 -33.70
N THR A 933 6.56 38.52 -34.41
CA THR A 933 8.02 38.59 -34.45
C THR A 933 8.65 38.92 -33.11
N VAL A 934 9.69 38.15 -32.77
CA VAL A 934 10.68 38.41 -31.71
C VAL A 934 11.50 39.65 -32.08
N VAL A 935 11.61 40.60 -31.15
CA VAL A 935 12.69 41.59 -31.10
C VAL A 935 13.41 41.37 -29.78
N GLU A 936 14.66 40.93 -29.87
CA GLU A 936 15.59 40.82 -28.75
C GLU A 936 15.95 42.21 -28.23
N ASP A 937 15.88 42.42 -26.92
CA ASP A 937 16.83 43.30 -26.23
C ASP A 937 17.00 42.83 -24.77
N GLY A 938 18.26 42.73 -24.34
CA GLY A 938 18.68 41.99 -23.16
C GLY A 938 18.56 42.74 -21.82
N GLY A 939 18.46 41.95 -20.75
CA GLY A 939 18.60 42.38 -19.37
C GLY A 939 18.43 41.21 -18.39
N GLU A 940 19.54 40.73 -17.84
CA GLU A 940 19.64 39.64 -16.86
C GLU A 940 18.79 39.90 -15.60
N PHE A 941 17.94 38.93 -15.24
CA PHE A 941 17.51 38.66 -13.87
C PHE A 941 17.41 37.14 -13.68
N ASP A 942 18.30 36.64 -12.84
CA ASP A 942 18.47 35.23 -12.49
C ASP A 942 17.41 34.78 -11.46
N GLY A 943 16.84 33.59 -11.62
CA GLY A 943 15.98 32.96 -10.61
C GLY A 943 14.45 32.97 -10.82
N LEU A 944 13.96 32.64 -12.02
CA LEU A 944 12.60 32.11 -12.24
C LEU A 944 12.67 31.04 -13.33
N ARG A 945 12.48 29.76 -12.98
CA ARG A 945 12.17 28.74 -13.99
C ARG A 945 10.75 28.98 -14.50
N MET A 946 10.65 29.91 -15.44
CA MET A 946 9.60 29.94 -16.45
C MET A 946 9.73 28.67 -17.28
N PHE A 947 8.61 28.00 -17.56
CA PHE A 947 8.57 26.83 -18.42
C PHE A 947 9.28 27.14 -19.75
N ASP A 948 10.36 26.42 -20.02
CA ASP A 948 10.84 26.22 -21.38
C ASP A 948 9.81 25.30 -22.04
N SER A 949 9.14 25.78 -23.08
CA SER A 949 8.06 25.07 -23.77
C SER A 949 8.62 23.98 -24.71
N GLY A 950 9.59 23.19 -24.21
CA GLY A 950 10.44 22.30 -25.01
C GLY A 950 10.47 20.84 -24.60
N ASP A 951 9.77 20.44 -23.53
CA ASP A 951 9.63 19.03 -23.11
C ASP A 951 8.14 18.64 -23.08
N GLU A 952 7.58 18.35 -24.26
CA GLU A 952 6.35 17.56 -24.40
C GLU A 952 6.68 16.08 -24.14
N ASP A 953 6.84 15.69 -22.86
CA ASP A 953 6.89 14.28 -22.44
C ASP A 953 6.34 14.14 -21.00
N GLY A 954 5.08 14.55 -20.81
CA GLY A 954 4.39 14.53 -19.53
C GLY A 954 2.86 14.49 -19.68
N ASP A 955 2.37 13.45 -20.33
CA ASP A 955 0.95 13.15 -20.59
C ASP A 955 0.18 12.87 -19.28
N GLY A 956 -0.37 13.91 -18.64
CA GLY A 956 -1.22 13.75 -17.44
C GLY A 956 -2.71 13.97 -17.75
N GLU A 957 -3.55 12.94 -17.57
CA GLU A 957 -5.03 12.98 -17.60
C GLU A 957 -5.65 13.84 -16.47
N GLY A 958 -5.28 15.12 -16.38
CA GLY A 958 -5.74 16.02 -15.34
C GLY A 958 -6.21 17.36 -15.87
N VAL A 959 -7.22 17.93 -15.23
CA VAL A 959 -7.75 19.26 -15.59
C VAL A 959 -7.08 20.35 -14.77
N VAL A 960 -6.71 21.44 -15.44
CA VAL A 960 -6.11 22.62 -14.83
C VAL A 960 -7.17 23.45 -14.12
N VAL A 961 -6.92 23.78 -12.86
CA VAL A 961 -7.74 24.63 -11.99
C VAL A 961 -6.86 25.76 -11.45
N ASP A 962 -7.14 27.00 -11.88
CA ASP A 962 -6.40 28.19 -11.48
C ASP A 962 -7.23 29.02 -10.49
N ILE A 963 -6.65 29.30 -9.32
CA ILE A 963 -7.31 30.02 -8.23
C ILE A 963 -6.51 31.27 -7.90
N GLY A 964 -7.14 32.43 -8.00
CA GLY A 964 -6.56 33.70 -7.56
C GLY A 964 -6.99 34.02 -6.13
N ILE A 965 -6.01 34.33 -5.27
CA ILE A 965 -6.19 34.68 -3.88
C ILE A 965 -5.66 36.09 -3.67
N LEU A 966 -6.54 36.98 -3.19
CA LEU A 966 -6.22 38.36 -2.85
C LEU A 966 -5.49 38.38 -1.50
N VAL A 967 -4.26 38.90 -1.50
CA VAL A 967 -3.33 38.90 -0.35
C VAL A 967 -2.81 40.29 -0.01
#